data_AF-D1ZZZ9-F1
#
_entry.id   AF-D1ZZZ9-F1
#
_cell.length_a   1.000
_cell.length_b   1.000
_cell.length_c   1.000
_cell.angle_alpha   90.00
_cell.angle_beta   90.00
_cell.angle_gamma   90.00
#
_symmetry.space_group_name_H-M   'P 1'
#
loop_
_entity.id
_entity.type
_entity.pdbx_description
1 polymer ?
#
loop_
_entity_poly.entity_id
_entity_poly.type
_entity_poly.pdbx_seq_one_letter_code
_entity_poly.pdbx_strand_id
1 'polypeptide(L)'
;MGLTSLDLIFPKLVSIKGSSLFLGHSLVVYDLPNLEEIGLQKLQSIDNGNVKIANCPQLCYVNTVNWTALGVPVVHYNETATCNEENCPTECRGFCWNSYTCQKTSKTKCDSSCIGCTQDYSPNHCLECKYFNNSGTCLENCPENKIVDNYSGKCIEPQNCISKNGSWTTFRNMCVPESPKNADSRNSSKKICEGMKIVNHFELEQMVNCTHINGSLELSLVGSVSLSDLERTLGKIVSISKYLKITRSHKLTSLQFFDKLRTIKGDQLWSRYYSFYVTKNQNLQQLFGGKFKLNIKNGTVIFQDNPHLCPYYVDKFFDVTKIASKHKPFKFKNGHQAACITKDMTVSIESVNSTNITLSWKKEGNRTILGYTIYYTYTFGNVDFLKMKDEVGEVDGDSWLSVFVTNASVTLKNLYAFSNYTYYIKTHFLSSFENVQTPVYYFATPPGDPTEPRELEAEAKSDTMIELIWKIPNYINGELSYYKLAIYVQKDYAPMILQRNYCRHPFVETGCTCMKKDILQMFLHQNVCIGQDGDHYCNDKTVYTVDETPKSEPPKSFRIHKRSVTFNSTIKDGQEFILNATDNYTVTLPVYGLEHFTMYTFYVRACNSKVSENDTEHCGGPEMVSERTLKKNSADIVSSLSIQVNKSEANISWTQPEFANSVILAYNVEYSKNSDTVSVLTCITSKQFDNQGFLILKVSPGKE
;
A
#
# COMPACT_ATOMS: atom_id res chain seq x y z
N MET A 1 16.37 -36.96 -2.52
CA MET A 1 16.32 -35.73 -1.70
C MET A 1 16.22 -34.56 -2.65
N GLY A 2 15.14 -33.78 -2.57
CA GLY A 2 14.91 -32.60 -3.40
C GLY A 2 15.39 -31.33 -2.71
N LEU A 3 15.41 -30.22 -3.44
CA LEU A 3 15.72 -28.89 -2.89
C LEU A 3 14.55 -28.41 -2.02
N THR A 4 14.80 -28.24 -0.72
CA THR A 4 13.78 -27.80 0.27
C THR A 4 13.80 -26.30 0.58
N SER A 5 14.93 -25.62 0.42
CA SER A 5 15.08 -24.18 0.64
C SER A 5 16.06 -23.57 -0.35
N LEU A 6 15.81 -22.34 -0.85
CA LEU A 6 16.78 -21.67 -1.74
C LEU A 6 18.03 -21.18 -0.99
N ASP A 7 17.99 -21.06 0.34
CA ASP A 7 19.16 -20.70 1.15
C ASP A 7 20.29 -21.71 0.99
N LEU A 8 19.95 -22.98 0.77
CA LEU A 8 20.93 -24.06 0.57
C LEU A 8 21.80 -23.83 -0.68
N ILE A 9 21.28 -23.11 -1.67
CA ILE A 9 22.00 -22.77 -2.90
C ILE A 9 22.57 -21.36 -2.83
N PHE A 10 21.84 -20.41 -2.24
CA PHE A 10 22.17 -18.99 -2.26
C PHE A 10 22.27 -18.35 -0.86
N PRO A 11 23.09 -18.88 0.08
CA PRO A 11 23.12 -18.47 1.49
C PRO A 11 23.75 -17.08 1.75
N LYS A 12 24.16 -16.41 0.68
CA LYS A 12 24.84 -15.10 0.69
C LYS A 12 24.19 -14.10 -0.26
N LEU A 13 23.03 -14.42 -0.84
CA LEU A 13 22.35 -13.51 -1.75
C LEU A 13 21.77 -12.34 -0.96
N VAL A 14 22.25 -11.12 -1.25
CA VAL A 14 21.86 -9.89 -0.56
C VAL A 14 20.97 -9.01 -1.43
N SER A 15 21.23 -8.91 -2.73
CA SER A 15 20.42 -8.09 -3.63
C SER A 15 20.20 -8.73 -5.00
N ILE A 16 19.02 -8.53 -5.59
CA ILE A 16 18.69 -8.92 -6.97
C ILE A 16 18.44 -7.66 -7.78
N LYS A 17 19.37 -7.33 -8.69
CA LYS A 17 19.35 -6.07 -9.43
C LYS A 17 18.32 -5.98 -10.55
N GLY A 18 17.82 -7.10 -11.06
CA GLY A 18 16.81 -7.11 -12.12
C GLY A 18 17.20 -6.37 -13.41
N SER A 19 18.49 -6.36 -13.78
CA SER A 19 19.00 -5.64 -14.97
C SER A 19 18.41 -6.14 -16.30
N SER A 20 17.82 -7.33 -16.28
CA SER A 20 17.00 -7.92 -17.34
C SER A 20 15.94 -8.79 -16.67
N LEU A 21 14.69 -8.73 -17.14
CA LEU A 21 13.55 -9.43 -16.54
C LEU A 21 13.08 -10.60 -17.42
N PHE A 22 12.55 -11.64 -16.80
CA PHE A 22 11.87 -12.75 -17.47
C PHE A 22 10.35 -12.58 -17.36
N LEU A 23 9.69 -12.21 -18.46
CA LEU A 23 8.25 -11.91 -18.51
C LEU A 23 7.80 -10.90 -17.42
N GLY A 24 8.63 -9.88 -17.14
CA GLY A 24 8.37 -8.87 -16.10
C GLY A 24 8.79 -9.29 -14.68
N HIS A 25 9.39 -10.46 -14.50
CA HIS A 25 9.81 -10.98 -13.19
C HIS A 25 11.34 -11.03 -13.08
N SER A 26 11.87 -10.69 -11.91
CA SER A 26 13.29 -10.79 -11.56
C SER A 26 13.62 -12.04 -10.76
N LEU A 27 12.60 -12.65 -10.15
CA LEU A 27 12.68 -13.95 -9.50
C LEU A 27 11.48 -14.81 -9.93
N VAL A 28 11.75 -16.00 -10.45
CA VAL A 28 10.73 -16.98 -10.83
C VAL A 28 11.06 -18.31 -10.17
N VAL A 29 10.12 -18.80 -9.36
CA VAL A 29 10.20 -20.09 -8.67
C VAL A 29 9.07 -20.95 -9.23
N TYR A 30 9.44 -21.95 -10.03
CA TYR A 30 8.48 -22.72 -10.81
C TYR A 30 8.82 -24.20 -10.79
N ASP A 31 7.80 -25.04 -10.58
CA ASP A 31 7.87 -26.49 -10.71
C ASP A 31 8.91 -27.15 -9.79
N LEU A 32 8.94 -26.72 -8.53
CA LEU A 32 9.81 -27.27 -7.49
C LEU A 32 8.96 -28.04 -6.46
N PRO A 33 8.77 -29.37 -6.65
CA PRO A 33 7.80 -30.15 -5.87
C PRO A 33 8.18 -30.38 -4.41
N ASN A 34 9.46 -30.28 -4.07
CA ASN A 34 9.97 -30.50 -2.71
C ASN A 34 10.39 -29.19 -2.00
N LEU A 35 10.15 -28.03 -2.62
CA LEU A 35 10.54 -26.76 -2.03
C LEU A 35 9.54 -26.40 -0.93
N GLU A 36 10.05 -26.26 0.29
CA GLU A 36 9.27 -25.98 1.50
C GLU A 36 9.27 -24.49 1.85
N GLU A 37 10.35 -23.77 1.51
CA GLU A 37 10.50 -22.33 1.78
C GLU A 37 11.34 -21.63 0.71
N ILE A 38 11.10 -20.34 0.48
CA ILE A 38 12.02 -19.52 -0.32
C ILE A 38 13.34 -19.33 0.45
N GLY A 39 13.27 -19.03 1.74
CA GLY A 39 14.41 -19.08 2.65
C GLY A 39 15.57 -18.13 2.33
N LEU A 40 15.42 -17.10 1.48
CA LEU A 40 16.53 -16.19 1.14
C LEU A 40 16.81 -15.18 2.28
N GLN A 41 17.33 -15.68 3.40
CA GLN A 41 17.37 -14.99 4.70
C GLN A 41 18.15 -13.68 4.69
N LYS A 42 19.14 -13.55 3.79
CA LYS A 42 19.99 -12.35 3.67
C LYS A 42 19.54 -11.37 2.60
N LEU A 43 18.45 -11.66 1.88
CA LEU A 43 17.96 -10.78 0.82
C LEU A 43 17.43 -9.47 1.41
N GLN A 44 17.97 -8.35 0.94
CA GLN A 44 17.68 -7.00 1.41
C GLN A 44 16.96 -6.16 0.36
N SER A 45 17.20 -6.41 -0.94
CA SER A 45 16.54 -5.68 -2.01
C SER A 45 16.39 -6.48 -3.31
N ILE A 46 15.28 -6.23 -3.99
CA ILE A 46 15.02 -6.58 -5.38
C ILE A 46 14.76 -5.24 -6.08
N ASP A 47 15.76 -4.77 -6.83
CA ASP A 47 15.78 -3.37 -7.30
C ASP A 47 14.88 -3.14 -8.53
N ASN A 48 14.53 -4.21 -9.26
CA ASN A 48 13.68 -4.15 -10.45
C ASN A 48 13.03 -5.52 -10.74
N GLY A 49 11.76 -5.54 -11.15
CA GLY A 49 11.00 -6.73 -11.55
C GLY A 49 10.19 -7.41 -10.45
N ASN A 50 9.11 -8.10 -10.85
CA ASN A 50 8.18 -8.80 -9.97
C ASN A 50 8.67 -10.20 -9.55
N VAL A 51 7.95 -10.84 -8.63
CA VAL A 51 8.20 -12.22 -8.21
C VAL A 51 7.06 -13.12 -8.70
N LYS A 52 7.39 -14.26 -9.31
CA LYS A 52 6.41 -15.28 -9.71
C LYS A 52 6.71 -16.61 -9.06
N ILE A 53 5.71 -17.18 -8.40
CA ILE A 53 5.79 -18.47 -7.71
C ILE A 53 4.61 -19.31 -8.17
N ALA A 54 4.88 -20.47 -8.79
CA ALA A 54 3.82 -21.38 -9.22
C ALA A 54 4.29 -22.83 -9.27
N ASN A 55 3.35 -23.77 -9.12
CA ASN A 55 3.61 -25.21 -9.15
C ASN A 55 4.63 -25.68 -8.08
N CYS A 56 4.51 -25.17 -6.86
CA CYS A 56 5.35 -25.54 -5.71
C CYS A 56 4.45 -25.98 -4.55
N PRO A 57 3.94 -27.24 -4.56
CA PRO A 57 2.87 -27.70 -3.68
C PRO A 57 3.26 -27.89 -2.20
N GLN A 58 4.55 -27.86 -1.86
CA GLN A 58 5.03 -27.94 -0.46
C GLN A 58 5.49 -26.57 0.07
N LEU A 59 5.40 -25.52 -0.74
CA LEU A 59 5.99 -24.23 -0.43
C LEU A 59 5.11 -23.43 0.54
N CYS A 60 5.68 -23.12 1.70
CA CYS A 60 5.10 -22.27 2.74
C CYS A 60 5.96 -21.01 2.95
N TYR A 61 5.51 -20.12 3.84
CA TYR A 61 6.15 -18.86 4.24
C TYR A 61 6.28 -17.84 3.10
N VAL A 62 5.47 -17.94 2.05
CA VAL A 62 5.44 -16.92 0.98
C VAL A 62 4.72 -15.67 1.45
N ASN A 63 3.60 -15.83 2.17
CA ASN A 63 2.77 -14.73 2.65
C ASN A 63 3.34 -14.06 3.91
N THR A 64 4.23 -14.75 4.64
CA THR A 64 4.96 -14.19 5.79
C THR A 64 6.14 -13.30 5.40
N VAL A 65 6.48 -13.20 4.11
CA VAL A 65 7.55 -12.30 3.64
C VAL A 65 6.94 -10.97 3.20
N ASN A 66 7.45 -9.87 3.73
CA ASN A 66 7.12 -8.52 3.28
C ASN A 66 7.85 -8.21 1.96
N TRP A 67 7.24 -8.57 0.84
CA TRP A 67 7.80 -8.39 -0.50
C TRP A 67 7.91 -6.92 -0.93
N THR A 68 6.98 -6.07 -0.50
CA THR A 68 7.02 -4.64 -0.80
C THR A 68 8.20 -3.96 -0.11
N ALA A 69 8.56 -4.39 1.10
CA ALA A 69 9.77 -3.91 1.79
C ALA A 69 11.08 -4.30 1.08
N LEU A 70 11.07 -5.36 0.27
CA LEU A 70 12.18 -5.75 -0.60
C LEU A 70 12.18 -5.01 -1.95
N GLY A 71 11.19 -4.17 -2.25
CA GLY A 71 11.08 -3.45 -3.53
C GLY A 71 10.25 -4.17 -4.59
N VAL A 72 9.49 -5.20 -4.23
CA VAL A 72 8.61 -5.94 -5.14
C VAL A 72 7.17 -5.45 -5.02
N PRO A 73 6.60 -4.79 -6.04
CA PRO A 73 5.25 -4.25 -5.97
C PRO A 73 4.18 -5.34 -6.16
N VAL A 74 4.46 -6.39 -6.94
CA VAL A 74 3.51 -7.48 -7.23
C VAL A 74 4.19 -8.84 -7.10
N VAL A 75 3.53 -9.75 -6.37
CA VAL A 75 3.89 -11.17 -6.29
C VAL A 75 2.78 -11.99 -6.93
N HIS A 76 3.10 -12.66 -8.04
CA HIS A 76 2.19 -13.62 -8.67
C HIS A 76 2.38 -14.98 -8.02
N TYR A 77 1.63 -15.24 -6.95
CA TYR A 77 1.60 -16.50 -6.22
C TYR A 77 0.19 -17.10 -6.28
N ASN A 78 0.10 -18.37 -6.69
CA ASN A 78 -1.13 -19.15 -6.59
C ASN A 78 -0.90 -20.20 -5.51
N GLU A 79 -1.54 -20.02 -4.37
CA GLU A 79 -1.36 -20.85 -3.19
C GLU A 79 -1.86 -22.27 -3.48
N THR A 80 -0.94 -23.22 -3.48
CA THR A 80 -1.20 -24.63 -3.82
C THR A 80 -0.89 -25.59 -2.67
N ALA A 81 -0.24 -25.09 -1.61
CA ALA A 81 0.16 -25.86 -0.44
C ALA A 81 -0.85 -25.69 0.70
N THR A 82 -1.19 -26.78 1.39
CA THR A 82 -1.86 -26.73 2.70
C THR A 82 -0.80 -26.63 3.79
N CYS A 83 -0.45 -25.40 4.17
CA CYS A 83 0.49 -25.11 5.24
C CYS A 83 -0.26 -25.17 6.59
N ASN A 84 0.20 -26.02 7.53
CA ASN A 84 -0.35 -26.05 8.88
C ASN A 84 0.24 -24.88 9.66
N GLU A 85 -0.48 -23.76 9.72
CA GLU A 85 -0.13 -22.51 10.43
C GLU A 85 1.31 -22.00 10.19
N GLU A 86 1.46 -20.99 9.33
CA GLU A 86 2.72 -20.29 9.07
C GLU A 86 3.10 -19.37 10.25
N ASN A 87 3.42 -19.96 11.41
CA ASN A 87 3.73 -19.22 12.62
C ASN A 87 5.18 -18.69 12.58
N CYS A 88 5.32 -17.37 12.42
CA CYS A 88 6.59 -16.69 12.63
C CYS A 88 6.98 -16.66 14.12
N PRO A 89 8.28 -16.62 14.46
CA PRO A 89 8.72 -16.28 15.81
C PRO A 89 8.07 -14.97 16.29
N THR A 90 7.68 -14.90 17.56
CA THR A 90 6.97 -13.75 18.15
C THR A 90 7.75 -12.44 18.01
N GLU A 91 9.09 -12.53 18.02
CA GLU A 91 10.02 -11.41 17.80
C GLU A 91 9.97 -10.82 16.37
N CYS A 92 9.45 -11.55 15.38
CA CYS A 92 9.43 -11.14 13.98
C CYS A 92 8.29 -10.19 13.62
N ARG A 93 7.35 -9.91 14.53
CA ARG A 93 6.14 -9.10 14.28
C ARG A 93 5.38 -9.52 13.01
N GLY A 94 5.32 -10.83 12.74
CA GLY A 94 4.58 -11.40 11.61
C GLY A 94 5.35 -11.50 10.29
N PHE A 95 6.60 -11.03 10.20
CA PHE A 95 7.40 -11.14 8.97
C PHE A 95 8.61 -12.07 9.11
N CYS A 96 8.56 -13.25 8.49
CA CYS A 96 9.59 -14.26 8.59
C CYS A 96 9.81 -15.00 7.26
N TRP A 97 11.04 -15.49 7.09
CA TRP A 97 11.41 -16.37 5.97
C TRP A 97 11.02 -17.83 6.24
N ASN A 98 10.92 -18.21 7.52
CA ASN A 98 10.51 -19.53 8.03
C ASN A 98 10.20 -19.48 9.53
N SER A 99 9.88 -20.62 10.15
CA SER A 99 9.49 -20.74 11.56
C SER A 99 10.55 -20.32 12.58
N TYR A 100 11.79 -20.04 12.17
CA TYR A 100 12.88 -19.69 13.07
C TYR A 100 13.69 -18.46 12.62
N THR A 101 13.41 -17.87 11.46
CA THR A 101 14.19 -16.74 10.92
C THR A 101 13.30 -15.56 10.51
N CYS A 102 13.43 -14.45 11.22
CA CYS A 102 12.75 -13.20 10.87
C CYS A 102 13.27 -12.57 9.57
N GLN A 103 12.38 -11.88 8.87
CA GLN A 103 12.78 -11.04 7.75
C GLN A 103 13.47 -9.76 8.25
N LYS A 104 14.72 -9.56 7.85
CA LYS A 104 15.48 -8.33 8.14
C LYS A 104 15.43 -7.41 6.94
N THR A 105 14.86 -6.21 7.07
CA THR A 105 14.77 -5.21 6.00
C THR A 105 15.61 -3.97 6.32
N SER A 106 16.19 -3.36 5.29
CA SER A 106 17.25 -2.36 5.39
C SER A 106 16.85 -0.98 5.95
N LYS A 107 15.59 -0.75 6.38
CA LYS A 107 15.05 0.62 6.42
C LYS A 107 15.17 1.43 7.72
N THR A 108 15.68 0.92 8.86
CA THR A 108 15.67 1.77 10.07
C THR A 108 16.90 1.80 10.99
N LYS A 109 17.95 0.97 10.83
CA LYS A 109 19.13 1.06 11.75
C LYS A 109 20.51 0.79 11.14
N CYS A 110 20.62 0.58 9.83
CA CYS A 110 21.92 0.38 9.19
C CYS A 110 22.60 1.73 8.86
N ASP A 111 23.93 1.71 8.77
CA ASP A 111 24.70 2.84 8.25
C ASP A 111 24.25 3.17 6.80
N SER A 112 24.23 4.46 6.44
CA SER A 112 23.73 4.94 5.14
C SER A 112 24.52 4.41 3.94
N SER A 113 25.74 3.93 4.18
CA SER A 113 26.63 3.30 3.20
C SER A 113 26.40 1.79 3.02
N CYS A 114 25.50 1.17 3.80
CA CYS A 114 25.18 -0.26 3.72
C CYS A 114 23.94 -0.56 2.86
N ILE A 115 23.91 -1.76 2.28
CA ILE A 115 22.69 -2.48 1.85
C ILE A 115 22.52 -3.65 2.82
N GLY A 116 21.72 -3.43 3.87
CA GLY A 116 21.60 -4.31 5.04
C GLY A 116 22.87 -4.41 5.90
N CYS A 117 22.71 -4.80 7.17
CA CYS A 117 23.79 -4.84 8.14
C CYS A 117 23.58 -5.94 9.20
N THR A 118 24.66 -6.37 9.85
CA THR A 118 24.64 -7.26 11.01
C THR A 118 24.71 -6.49 12.33
N GLN A 119 25.14 -5.23 12.31
CA GLN A 119 25.17 -4.34 13.46
C GLN A 119 24.70 -2.93 13.08
N ASP A 120 23.91 -2.34 13.98
CA ASP A 120 23.33 -1.01 13.81
C ASP A 120 24.41 0.07 13.64
N TYR A 121 24.18 1.00 12.71
CA TYR A 121 24.99 2.20 12.43
C TYR A 121 26.50 1.96 12.25
N SER A 122 26.88 0.76 11.81
CA SER A 122 28.28 0.39 11.62
C SER A 122 28.62 0.17 10.14
N PRO A 123 29.48 0.99 9.54
CA PRO A 123 29.93 0.81 8.15
C PRO A 123 30.83 -0.43 7.96
N ASN A 124 31.32 -1.04 9.06
CA ASN A 124 32.13 -2.26 9.04
C ASN A 124 31.31 -3.55 9.03
N HIS A 125 30.01 -3.45 9.27
CA HIS A 125 29.13 -4.59 9.51
C HIS A 125 28.00 -4.63 8.49
N CYS A 126 28.26 -4.16 7.27
CA CYS A 126 27.31 -4.23 6.17
C CYS A 126 27.28 -5.63 5.55
N LEU A 127 26.11 -6.06 5.08
CA LEU A 127 25.97 -7.28 4.26
C LEU A 127 26.51 -7.05 2.84
N GLU A 128 26.25 -5.86 2.28
CA GLU A 128 26.79 -5.39 1.01
C GLU A 128 27.03 -3.87 1.09
N CYS A 129 28.11 -3.37 0.48
CA CYS A 129 28.34 -1.92 0.44
C CYS A 129 27.49 -1.28 -0.65
N LYS A 130 26.80 -0.19 -0.31
CA LYS A 130 26.02 0.61 -1.25
C LYS A 130 26.90 1.31 -2.28
N TYR A 131 28.10 1.72 -1.85
CA TYR A 131 29.08 2.45 -2.68
C TYR A 131 30.39 1.64 -2.79
N PHE A 132 31.40 1.92 -1.95
CA PHE A 132 32.71 1.28 -2.04
C PHE A 132 33.08 0.51 -0.77
N ASN A 133 33.79 -0.61 -0.93
CA ASN A 133 34.32 -1.42 0.16
C ASN A 133 35.83 -1.18 0.33
N ASN A 134 36.23 -0.61 1.45
CA ASN A 134 37.62 -0.48 1.86
C ASN A 134 37.96 -1.50 2.94
N SER A 135 38.49 -2.66 2.56
CA SER A 135 38.97 -3.68 3.50
C SER A 135 37.93 -4.10 4.57
N GLY A 136 36.65 -4.12 4.22
CA GLY A 136 35.54 -4.47 5.13
C GLY A 136 34.71 -3.28 5.60
N THR A 137 35.19 -2.04 5.42
CA THR A 137 34.45 -0.81 5.73
C THR A 137 33.76 -0.26 4.48
N CYS A 138 32.44 -0.03 4.53
CA CYS A 138 31.71 0.63 3.47
C CYS A 138 31.87 2.15 3.56
N LEU A 139 32.21 2.78 2.44
CA LEU A 139 32.51 4.21 2.35
C LEU A 139 31.87 4.80 1.10
N GLU A 140 31.45 6.06 1.17
CA GLU A 140 30.98 6.83 0.01
C GLU A 140 32.13 7.15 -0.95
N ASN A 141 33.35 7.35 -0.45
CA ASN A 141 34.56 7.62 -1.23
C ASN A 141 35.75 6.82 -0.70
N CYS A 142 36.66 6.39 -1.57
CA CYS A 142 37.88 5.72 -1.13
C CYS A 142 38.86 6.72 -0.45
N PRO A 143 39.66 6.26 0.54
CA PRO A 143 40.70 7.06 1.17
C PRO A 143 41.71 7.63 0.16
N GLU A 144 42.31 8.79 0.43
CA GLU A 144 43.19 9.52 -0.52
C GLU A 144 44.38 8.70 -1.04
N ASN A 145 44.84 7.70 -0.29
CA ASN A 145 45.95 6.81 -0.65
C ASN A 145 45.52 5.53 -1.40
N LYS A 146 44.23 5.35 -1.66
CA LYS A 146 43.66 4.19 -2.37
C LYS A 146 42.87 4.63 -3.59
N ILE A 147 42.71 3.70 -4.53
CA ILE A 147 41.98 3.92 -5.78
C ILE A 147 40.81 2.95 -5.90
N VAL A 148 39.79 3.34 -6.65
CA VAL A 148 38.59 2.51 -6.84
C VAL A 148 38.84 1.45 -7.91
N ASP A 149 38.53 0.18 -7.61
CA ASP A 149 38.34 -0.89 -8.57
C ASP A 149 36.86 -0.97 -8.97
N ASN A 150 36.52 -0.37 -10.10
CA ASN A 150 35.14 -0.18 -10.55
C ASN A 150 34.41 -1.50 -10.90
N TYR A 151 35.13 -2.63 -11.04
CA TYR A 151 34.53 -3.93 -11.29
C TYR A 151 34.12 -4.66 -10.01
N SER A 152 34.86 -4.45 -8.92
CA SER A 152 34.61 -5.11 -7.64
C SER A 152 34.00 -4.19 -6.59
N GLY A 153 33.93 -2.88 -6.85
CA GLY A 153 33.48 -1.87 -5.89
C GLY A 153 34.44 -1.71 -4.71
N LYS A 154 35.72 -2.12 -4.84
CA LYS A 154 36.69 -2.13 -3.74
C LYS A 154 37.69 -0.98 -3.83
N CYS A 155 38.11 -0.45 -2.69
CA CYS A 155 39.25 0.45 -2.57
C CYS A 155 40.54 -0.38 -2.50
N ILE A 156 41.37 -0.28 -3.53
CA ILE A 156 42.62 -1.02 -3.66
C ILE A 156 43.82 -0.08 -3.65
N GLU A 157 45.00 -0.61 -3.36
CA GLU A 157 46.23 0.16 -3.50
C GLU A 157 46.59 0.33 -4.98
N PRO A 158 47.18 1.48 -5.37
CA PRO A 158 47.61 1.74 -6.75
C PRO A 158 48.45 0.63 -7.37
N GLN A 159 49.33 -0.01 -6.58
CA GLN A 159 50.20 -1.09 -7.05
C GLN A 159 49.42 -2.36 -7.45
N ASN A 160 48.32 -2.65 -6.74
CA ASN A 160 47.46 -3.81 -7.01
C ASN A 160 46.62 -3.66 -8.28
N CYS A 161 46.50 -2.43 -8.80
CA CYS A 161 45.90 -2.17 -10.11
C CYS A 161 46.85 -2.57 -11.24
N ILE A 162 48.13 -2.23 -11.10
CA ILE A 162 49.17 -2.46 -12.11
C ILE A 162 49.49 -3.96 -12.25
N SER A 163 49.29 -4.75 -11.17
CA SER A 163 49.53 -6.19 -11.16
C SER A 163 48.39 -7.05 -11.78
N LYS A 164 47.25 -6.48 -12.19
CA LYS A 164 46.06 -7.21 -12.69
C LYS A 164 46.12 -7.60 -14.19
N ASN A 165 47.29 -8.00 -14.70
CA ASN A 165 47.72 -8.02 -16.11
C ASN A 165 48.16 -6.62 -16.59
N GLY A 166 49.35 -6.54 -17.19
CA GLY A 166 50.10 -5.31 -17.52
C GLY A 166 49.48 -4.31 -18.51
N SER A 167 48.15 -4.33 -18.69
CA SER A 167 47.39 -3.30 -19.40
C SER A 167 46.78 -2.25 -18.45
N TRP A 168 46.59 -2.55 -17.16
CA TRP A 168 45.87 -1.68 -16.24
C TRP A 168 46.75 -0.58 -15.63
N THR A 169 46.20 0.62 -15.50
CA THR A 169 46.87 1.83 -15.01
C THR A 169 45.95 2.67 -14.14
N THR A 170 46.51 3.63 -13.43
CA THR A 170 45.77 4.51 -12.53
C THR A 170 45.44 5.83 -13.22
N PHE A 171 44.16 6.21 -13.28
CA PHE A 171 43.74 7.51 -13.81
C PHE A 171 42.67 8.14 -12.91
N ARG A 172 42.91 9.40 -12.49
CA ARG A 172 42.00 10.17 -11.60
C ARG A 172 41.47 9.34 -10.41
N ASN A 173 42.37 8.75 -9.62
CA ASN A 173 42.07 7.92 -8.44
C ASN A 173 41.26 6.63 -8.70
N MET A 174 41.28 6.10 -9.92
CA MET A 174 40.64 4.82 -10.25
C MET A 174 41.58 3.90 -11.02
N CYS A 175 41.35 2.60 -10.88
CA CYS A 175 42.02 1.56 -11.65
C CYS A 175 41.31 1.36 -12.99
N VAL A 176 42.00 1.65 -14.10
CA VAL A 176 41.43 1.60 -15.46
C VAL A 176 42.32 0.77 -16.40
N PRO A 177 41.76 0.11 -17.42
CA PRO A 177 42.51 -0.75 -18.32
C PRO A 177 43.39 0.00 -19.36
N GLU A 178 43.27 1.34 -19.51
CA GLU A 178 44.13 2.18 -20.39
C GLU A 178 44.18 3.65 -19.89
N SER A 179 45.31 4.36 -20.07
CA SER A 179 45.49 5.76 -19.63
C SER A 179 44.98 6.76 -20.69
N PRO A 180 44.09 7.70 -20.35
CA PRO A 180 43.78 8.85 -21.21
C PRO A 180 44.99 9.78 -21.31
N LYS A 181 45.50 10.01 -22.53
CA LYS A 181 46.52 11.04 -22.78
C LYS A 181 45.84 12.42 -22.84
N ASN A 182 46.37 13.36 -22.06
CA ASN A 182 45.83 14.70 -21.87
C ASN A 182 45.76 15.52 -23.17
N ALA A 183 44.69 16.30 -23.25
CA ALA A 183 44.41 17.29 -24.26
C ALA A 183 45.18 18.59 -24.00
N ASP A 184 45.81 19.11 -25.06
CA ASP A 184 46.42 20.43 -25.07
C ASP A 184 45.39 21.54 -25.36
N SER A 185 45.62 22.65 -24.65
CA SER A 185 45.01 23.98 -24.58
C SER A 185 44.24 24.60 -25.78
N ARG A 186 43.33 25.52 -25.39
CA ARG A 186 42.89 26.79 -26.02
C ARG A 186 41.59 26.81 -26.85
N ASN A 187 40.64 27.54 -26.27
CA ASN A 187 39.63 28.42 -26.87
C ASN A 187 39.27 28.17 -28.35
N SER A 188 38.31 27.28 -28.56
CA SER A 188 37.65 27.08 -29.84
C SER A 188 36.25 26.53 -29.56
N SER A 189 35.25 27.00 -30.30
CA SER A 189 33.90 26.45 -30.40
C SER A 189 33.87 24.96 -30.86
N LYS A 190 35.05 24.36 -31.04
CA LYS A 190 35.30 22.97 -31.39
C LYS A 190 36.11 22.27 -30.29
N LYS A 191 35.42 21.62 -29.34
CA LYS A 191 36.04 20.70 -28.38
C LYS A 191 36.00 19.27 -28.94
N ILE A 192 37.17 18.72 -29.21
CA ILE A 192 37.34 17.34 -29.68
C ILE A 192 37.56 16.45 -28.45
N CYS A 193 36.80 15.37 -28.35
CA CYS A 193 36.87 14.41 -27.27
C CYS A 193 37.05 13.00 -27.85
N GLU A 194 37.76 12.14 -27.14
CA GLU A 194 37.94 10.76 -27.58
C GLU A 194 36.62 9.98 -27.46
N GLY A 195 36.43 9.02 -28.36
CA GLY A 195 35.28 8.13 -28.31
C GLY A 195 35.29 7.23 -27.07
N MET A 196 34.12 7.00 -26.47
CA MET A 196 34.00 6.13 -25.31
C MET A 196 32.64 5.44 -25.28
N LYS A 197 32.52 4.48 -24.35
CA LYS A 197 31.25 3.87 -23.98
C LYS A 197 30.70 4.53 -22.71
N ILE A 198 29.46 4.99 -22.75
CA ILE A 198 28.72 5.62 -21.66
C ILE A 198 27.73 4.61 -21.09
N VAL A 199 27.86 4.30 -19.81
CA VAL A 199 27.01 3.33 -19.08
C VAL A 199 26.24 4.01 -17.95
N ASN A 200 26.83 5.03 -17.33
CA ASN A 200 26.25 5.77 -16.21
C ASN A 200 26.64 7.27 -16.28
N HIS A 201 26.37 8.02 -15.19
CA HIS A 201 26.63 9.46 -15.14
C HIS A 201 28.12 9.79 -15.24
N PHE A 202 29.00 8.93 -14.73
CA PHE A 202 30.45 9.17 -14.65
C PHE A 202 31.11 9.28 -16.03
N GLU A 203 30.76 8.40 -16.97
CA GLU A 203 31.28 8.52 -18.34
C GLU A 203 30.64 9.71 -19.08
N LEU A 204 29.39 10.04 -18.74
CA LEU A 204 28.69 11.17 -19.34
C LEU A 204 29.36 12.50 -18.98
N GLU A 205 29.81 12.69 -17.73
CA GLU A 205 30.50 13.91 -17.31
C GLU A 205 31.78 14.21 -18.10
N GLN A 206 32.46 13.16 -18.59
CA GLN A 206 33.66 13.31 -19.42
C GLN A 206 33.37 13.90 -20.79
N MET A 207 32.10 13.83 -21.22
CA MET A 207 31.62 14.36 -22.50
C MET A 207 31.13 15.81 -22.42
N VAL A 208 31.20 16.44 -21.24
CA VAL A 208 30.74 17.84 -21.05
C VAL A 208 31.47 18.77 -22.01
N ASN A 209 30.69 19.58 -22.73
CA ASN A 209 31.14 20.54 -23.76
C ASN A 209 31.79 19.94 -25.01
N CYS A 210 31.80 18.62 -25.19
CA CYS A 210 32.31 18.00 -26.41
C CYS A 210 31.42 18.33 -27.61
N THR A 211 32.03 18.75 -28.71
CA THR A 211 31.31 19.01 -29.98
C THR A 211 31.71 18.04 -31.07
N HIS A 212 32.88 17.41 -30.98
CA HIS A 212 33.35 16.44 -31.97
C HIS A 212 33.92 15.22 -31.25
N ILE A 213 33.49 14.03 -31.63
CA ILE A 213 34.02 12.78 -31.10
C ILE A 213 35.04 12.22 -32.07
N ASN A 214 36.29 12.15 -31.63
CA ASN A 214 37.36 11.41 -32.29
C ASN A 214 37.35 9.98 -31.78
N GLY A 215 36.53 9.13 -32.39
CA GLY A 215 36.36 7.75 -31.99
C GLY A 215 34.93 7.30 -32.18
N SER A 216 34.57 6.21 -31.50
CA SER A 216 33.21 5.68 -31.46
C SER A 216 32.50 6.14 -30.21
N LEU A 217 31.20 6.43 -30.31
CA LEU A 217 30.37 6.72 -29.14
C LEU A 217 29.43 5.53 -28.92
N GLU A 218 29.51 4.89 -27.76
CA GLU A 218 28.61 3.78 -27.40
C GLU A 218 27.74 4.15 -26.19
N LEU A 219 26.43 4.01 -26.28
CA LEU A 219 25.50 4.17 -25.16
C LEU A 219 24.98 2.80 -24.74
N SER A 220 25.14 2.48 -23.46
CA SER A 220 24.56 1.29 -22.82
C SER A 220 24.14 1.61 -21.40
N LEU A 221 23.10 2.43 -21.28
CA LEU A 221 22.67 3.03 -20.02
C LEU A 221 21.94 2.02 -19.13
N VAL A 222 22.58 1.62 -18.02
CA VAL A 222 22.06 0.60 -17.07
C VAL A 222 21.54 1.22 -15.76
N GLY A 223 21.65 2.55 -15.56
CA GLY A 223 21.18 3.24 -14.34
C GLY A 223 21.29 4.79 -14.41
N SER A 224 20.99 5.45 -13.28
CA SER A 224 21.14 6.86 -12.79
C SER A 224 21.27 8.08 -13.72
N VAL A 225 21.24 7.93 -15.04
CA VAL A 225 21.41 9.05 -15.99
C VAL A 225 20.04 9.61 -16.35
N SER A 226 19.84 10.90 -16.10
CA SER A 226 18.63 11.63 -16.48
C SER A 226 18.65 12.01 -17.97
N LEU A 227 17.48 12.20 -18.57
CA LEU A 227 17.38 12.70 -19.96
C LEU A 227 17.95 14.12 -20.08
N SER A 228 17.75 14.96 -19.07
CA SER A 228 18.27 16.33 -19.04
C SER A 228 19.80 16.39 -19.04
N ASP A 229 20.47 15.45 -18.36
CA ASP A 229 21.93 15.35 -18.39
C ASP A 229 22.47 14.92 -19.77
N LEU A 230 21.76 14.03 -20.46
CA LEU A 230 22.09 13.62 -21.82
C LEU A 230 21.93 14.78 -22.81
N GLU A 231 20.84 15.54 -22.71
CA GLU A 231 20.60 16.73 -23.54
C GLU A 231 21.67 17.80 -23.32
N ARG A 232 21.95 18.13 -22.05
CA ARG A 232 22.97 19.13 -21.67
C ARG A 232 24.36 18.76 -22.20
N THR A 233 24.68 17.47 -22.20
CA THR A 233 26.03 16.98 -22.45
C THR A 233 26.23 16.55 -23.90
N LEU A 234 25.45 15.57 -24.37
CA LEU A 234 25.58 14.99 -25.70
C LEU A 234 24.87 15.81 -26.78
N GLY A 235 23.94 16.69 -26.43
CA GLY A 235 23.23 17.53 -27.40
C GLY A 235 24.11 18.54 -28.14
N LYS A 236 25.30 18.82 -27.62
CA LYS A 236 26.29 19.70 -28.27
C LYS A 236 27.13 18.97 -29.34
N ILE A 237 27.08 17.63 -29.41
CA ILE A 237 27.89 16.84 -30.34
C ILE A 237 27.41 17.07 -31.77
N VAL A 238 28.33 17.50 -32.63
CA VAL A 238 28.12 17.82 -34.04
C VAL A 238 28.55 16.66 -34.95
N SER A 239 29.65 15.98 -34.61
CA SER A 239 30.15 14.88 -35.43
C SER A 239 30.83 13.77 -34.63
N ILE A 240 30.76 12.56 -35.18
CA ILE A 240 31.41 11.34 -34.67
C ILE A 240 32.28 10.79 -35.80
N SER A 241 33.57 10.54 -35.54
CA SER A 241 34.50 10.08 -36.59
C SER A 241 34.32 8.60 -36.94
N LYS A 242 34.11 7.72 -35.95
CA LYS A 242 33.90 6.28 -36.21
C LYS A 242 32.41 5.96 -36.27
N TYR A 243 31.88 5.18 -35.33
CA TYR A 243 30.48 4.76 -35.32
C TYR A 243 29.74 5.22 -34.05
N LEU A 244 28.41 5.27 -34.13
CA LEU A 244 27.51 5.47 -32.99
C LEU A 244 26.77 4.17 -32.69
N LYS A 245 26.81 3.69 -31.45
CA LYS A 245 26.17 2.45 -31.03
C LYS A 245 25.32 2.69 -29.79
N ILE A 246 24.05 2.28 -29.82
CA ILE A 246 23.10 2.48 -28.71
C ILE A 246 22.42 1.14 -28.45
N THR A 247 22.71 0.54 -27.30
CA THR A 247 22.16 -0.78 -26.97
C THR A 247 21.84 -0.91 -25.50
N ARG A 248 20.82 -1.71 -25.15
CA ARG A 248 20.46 -1.99 -23.75
C ARG A 248 20.29 -0.73 -22.91
N SER A 249 19.82 0.36 -23.52
CA SER A 249 19.61 1.66 -22.86
C SER A 249 18.12 1.83 -22.59
N HIS A 250 17.63 1.15 -21.56
CA HIS A 250 16.20 0.98 -21.30
C HIS A 250 15.48 2.28 -20.93
N LYS A 251 16.17 3.28 -20.38
CA LYS A 251 15.59 4.59 -20.03
C LYS A 251 15.41 5.54 -21.22
N LEU A 252 15.98 5.23 -22.38
CA LEU A 252 15.87 6.13 -23.54
C LEU A 252 14.51 5.94 -24.21
N THR A 253 13.69 6.99 -24.23
CA THR A 253 12.45 7.05 -25.02
C THR A 253 12.66 7.69 -26.39
N SER A 254 13.66 8.56 -26.54
CA SER A 254 13.99 9.25 -27.79
C SER A 254 15.51 9.45 -27.95
N LEU A 255 16.01 9.57 -29.19
CA LEU A 255 17.39 10.02 -29.50
C LEU A 255 17.46 11.51 -29.87
N GLN A 256 16.36 12.25 -29.68
CA GLN A 256 16.26 13.67 -30.03
C GLN A 256 17.24 14.56 -29.27
N PHE A 257 17.72 14.10 -28.10
CA PHE A 257 18.75 14.80 -27.33
C PHE A 257 20.04 15.04 -28.13
N PHE A 258 20.32 14.29 -29.20
CA PHE A 258 21.40 14.60 -30.16
C PHE A 258 21.06 15.77 -31.10
N ASP A 259 20.68 16.92 -30.52
CA ASP A 259 20.15 18.08 -31.25
C ASP A 259 21.08 18.58 -32.37
N LYS A 260 22.39 18.65 -32.09
CA LYS A 260 23.39 19.19 -33.04
C LYS A 260 24.08 18.14 -33.90
N LEU A 261 23.78 16.85 -33.76
CA LEU A 261 24.49 15.81 -34.51
C LEU A 261 24.16 15.95 -36.01
N ARG A 262 25.19 16.14 -36.84
CA ARG A 262 25.06 16.31 -38.29
C ARG A 262 25.86 15.29 -39.10
N THR A 263 26.90 14.68 -38.54
CA THR A 263 27.78 13.79 -39.31
C THR A 263 28.29 12.60 -38.52
N ILE A 264 28.17 11.40 -39.09
CA ILE A 264 28.90 10.21 -38.66
C ILE A 264 29.81 9.83 -39.83
N LYS A 265 31.14 9.89 -39.65
CA LYS A 265 32.06 9.69 -40.79
C LYS A 265 32.20 8.20 -41.14
N GLY A 266 32.17 7.31 -40.15
CA GLY A 266 32.37 5.88 -40.39
C GLY A 266 33.81 5.53 -40.76
N ASP A 267 34.79 6.24 -40.18
CA ASP A 267 36.23 5.97 -40.38
C ASP A 267 36.59 4.54 -39.91
N GLN A 268 35.81 4.01 -38.95
CA GLN A 268 35.81 2.62 -38.53
C GLN A 268 34.36 2.18 -38.29
N LEU A 269 34.03 0.94 -38.65
CA LEU A 269 32.67 0.39 -38.61
C LEU A 269 32.52 -0.69 -37.52
N TRP A 270 31.40 -0.66 -36.81
CA TRP A 270 31.03 -1.72 -35.88
C TRP A 270 30.67 -2.99 -36.64
N SER A 271 31.23 -4.12 -36.21
CA SER A 271 31.08 -5.42 -36.89
C SER A 271 31.44 -5.37 -38.38
N ARG A 272 32.34 -4.47 -38.79
CA ARG A 272 32.76 -4.20 -40.19
C ARG A 272 31.70 -3.56 -41.11
N TYR A 273 30.46 -3.41 -40.66
CA TYR A 273 29.38 -2.92 -41.51
C TYR A 273 28.76 -1.62 -41.00
N TYR A 274 28.57 -1.47 -39.69
CA TYR A 274 27.65 -0.48 -39.15
C TYR A 274 28.36 0.79 -38.67
N SER A 275 27.97 1.94 -39.20
CA SER A 275 28.34 3.25 -38.66
C SER A 275 27.30 3.80 -37.69
N PHE A 276 26.06 3.29 -37.73
CA PHE A 276 25.04 3.55 -36.73
C PHE A 276 24.30 2.26 -36.33
N TYR A 277 24.36 1.90 -35.06
CA TYR A 277 23.88 0.61 -34.54
C TYR A 277 22.96 0.82 -33.34
N VAL A 278 21.66 0.60 -33.49
CA VAL A 278 20.66 0.83 -32.42
C VAL A 278 19.89 -0.45 -32.16
N THR A 279 20.18 -1.14 -31.06
CA THR A 279 19.55 -2.44 -30.79
C THR A 279 19.24 -2.74 -29.33
N LYS A 280 18.15 -3.46 -29.04
CA LYS A 280 17.79 -3.90 -27.68
C LYS A 280 17.51 -2.74 -26.72
N ASN A 281 16.90 -1.65 -27.20
CA ASN A 281 16.46 -0.55 -26.35
C ASN A 281 14.95 -0.69 -26.16
N GLN A 282 14.54 -1.16 -24.96
CA GLN A 282 13.16 -1.59 -24.71
C GLN A 282 12.16 -0.43 -24.85
N ASN A 283 12.44 0.72 -24.25
CA ASN A 283 11.49 1.84 -24.20
C ASN A 283 11.71 2.89 -25.29
N LEU A 284 12.65 2.67 -26.22
CA LEU A 284 12.95 3.64 -27.27
C LEU A 284 11.78 3.72 -28.23
N GLN A 285 11.06 4.85 -28.23
CA GLN A 285 9.87 5.10 -29.05
C GLN A 285 10.18 5.83 -30.35
N GLN A 286 11.16 6.73 -30.30
CA GLN A 286 11.51 7.64 -31.38
C GLN A 286 13.03 7.67 -31.61
N LEU A 287 13.46 7.83 -32.87
CA LEU A 287 14.86 8.14 -33.19
C LEU A 287 15.09 9.66 -33.03
N PHE A 288 15.08 10.40 -34.12
CA PHE A 288 15.24 11.86 -34.14
C PHE A 288 13.88 12.52 -34.40
N GLY A 289 13.62 13.66 -33.75
CA GLY A 289 12.42 14.49 -34.00
C GLY A 289 12.48 15.30 -35.29
N GLY A 290 11.43 16.11 -35.53
CA GLY A 290 11.42 17.22 -36.49
C GLY A 290 12.02 16.97 -37.89
N LYS A 291 12.63 18.02 -38.47
CA LYS A 291 13.47 17.98 -39.69
C LYS A 291 14.94 17.84 -39.29
N PHE A 292 15.34 16.67 -38.79
CA PHE A 292 16.76 16.41 -38.52
C PHE A 292 17.56 16.28 -39.83
N LYS A 293 18.86 16.61 -39.78
CA LYS A 293 19.79 16.46 -40.90
C LYS A 293 21.01 15.69 -40.42
N LEU A 294 21.11 14.42 -40.80
CA LEU A 294 22.26 13.57 -40.48
C LEU A 294 22.87 13.03 -41.76
N ASN A 295 24.18 13.22 -41.94
CA ASN A 295 24.92 12.66 -43.06
C ASN A 295 25.84 11.54 -42.55
N ILE A 296 25.65 10.32 -43.09
CA ILE A 296 26.50 9.17 -42.78
C ILE A 296 27.40 8.95 -44.00
N LYS A 297 28.70 9.20 -43.84
CA LYS A 297 29.64 9.19 -44.98
C LYS A 297 30.05 7.78 -45.41
N ASN A 298 30.19 6.86 -44.46
CA ASN A 298 30.63 5.48 -44.70
C ASN A 298 29.92 4.51 -43.74
N GLY A 299 29.72 3.27 -44.17
CA GLY A 299 29.00 2.23 -43.42
C GLY A 299 27.49 2.22 -43.59
N THR A 300 26.86 1.16 -43.09
CA THR A 300 25.40 0.98 -43.06
C THR A 300 24.82 1.20 -41.67
N VAL A 301 23.51 1.10 -41.54
CA VAL A 301 22.77 1.30 -40.29
C VAL A 301 21.93 0.09 -39.92
N ILE A 302 21.69 -0.13 -38.63
CA ILE A 302 20.77 -1.17 -38.16
C ILE A 302 19.95 -0.68 -36.97
N PHE A 303 18.64 -0.95 -37.07
CA PHE A 303 17.67 -0.81 -36.00
C PHE A 303 17.07 -2.20 -35.76
N GLN A 304 17.30 -2.78 -34.59
CA GLN A 304 16.86 -4.15 -34.30
C GLN A 304 16.49 -4.36 -32.83
N ASP A 305 15.44 -5.13 -32.56
CA ASP A 305 15.01 -5.51 -31.21
C ASP A 305 14.67 -4.27 -30.34
N ASN A 306 14.03 -3.26 -30.93
CA ASN A 306 13.53 -2.08 -30.23
C ASN A 306 11.98 -2.12 -30.22
N PRO A 307 11.35 -2.79 -29.23
CA PRO A 307 9.92 -3.12 -29.26
C PRO A 307 8.98 -1.92 -29.32
N HIS A 308 9.34 -0.79 -28.71
CA HIS A 308 8.53 0.43 -28.71
C HIS A 308 8.91 1.41 -29.83
N LEU A 309 9.93 1.12 -30.64
CA LEU A 309 10.42 2.06 -31.65
C LEU A 309 9.50 2.09 -32.87
N CYS A 310 8.88 3.24 -33.10
CA CYS A 310 7.90 3.36 -34.17
C CYS A 310 8.53 3.18 -35.57
N PRO A 311 8.02 2.25 -36.40
CA PRO A 311 8.58 1.99 -37.73
C PRO A 311 8.63 3.23 -38.62
N TYR A 312 7.67 4.14 -38.48
CA TYR A 312 7.65 5.43 -39.18
C TYR A 312 8.93 6.25 -38.98
N TYR A 313 9.49 6.30 -37.77
CA TYR A 313 10.74 7.05 -37.53
C TYR A 313 11.95 6.37 -38.16
N VAL A 314 11.91 5.04 -38.30
CA VAL A 314 12.93 4.27 -39.01
C VAL A 314 12.84 4.55 -40.51
N ASP A 315 11.63 4.49 -41.10
CA ASP A 315 11.40 4.80 -42.52
C ASP A 315 11.83 6.24 -42.85
N LYS A 316 11.38 7.22 -42.05
CA LYS A 316 11.78 8.63 -42.15
C LYS A 316 13.30 8.81 -42.04
N PHE A 317 13.98 7.99 -41.24
CA PHE A 317 15.43 8.04 -41.14
C PHE A 317 16.13 7.63 -42.44
N PHE A 318 15.66 6.57 -43.09
CA PHE A 318 16.19 6.17 -44.39
C PHE A 318 15.89 7.22 -45.48
N ASP A 319 14.71 7.84 -45.45
CA ASP A 319 14.34 8.91 -46.38
C ASP A 319 15.27 10.13 -46.27
N VAL A 320 15.62 10.53 -45.04
CA VAL A 320 16.49 11.69 -44.78
C VAL A 320 17.95 11.39 -45.11
N THR A 321 18.45 10.22 -44.71
CA THR A 321 19.88 9.88 -44.84
C THR A 321 20.25 9.34 -46.23
N LYS A 322 19.28 8.87 -47.01
CA LYS A 322 19.45 8.28 -48.35
C LYS A 322 20.45 7.12 -48.41
N ILE A 323 20.66 6.42 -47.30
CA ILE A 323 21.58 5.26 -47.23
C ILE A 323 20.91 4.08 -47.92
N ALA A 324 21.57 3.54 -48.95
CA ALA A 324 21.09 2.38 -49.69
C ALA A 324 21.15 1.13 -48.81
N SER A 325 20.03 0.73 -48.20
CA SER A 325 19.96 -0.53 -47.47
C SER A 325 19.76 -1.69 -48.44
N LYS A 326 20.73 -2.62 -48.51
CA LYS A 326 20.55 -3.91 -49.21
C LYS A 326 19.56 -4.85 -48.50
N HIS A 327 19.19 -4.54 -47.25
CA HIS A 327 18.15 -5.23 -46.49
C HIS A 327 17.31 -4.20 -45.73
N LYS A 328 16.10 -3.90 -46.18
CA LYS A 328 15.14 -3.15 -45.34
C LYS A 328 15.04 -3.89 -44.00
N PRO A 329 15.26 -3.24 -42.84
CA PRO A 329 15.16 -3.91 -41.56
C PRO A 329 13.79 -4.59 -41.46
N PHE A 330 13.78 -5.89 -41.16
CA PHE A 330 12.54 -6.66 -41.02
C PHE A 330 11.62 -5.96 -40.01
N LYS A 331 10.43 -5.55 -40.46
CA LYS A 331 9.42 -4.84 -39.64
C LYS A 331 9.09 -5.55 -38.32
N PHE A 332 9.32 -6.86 -38.22
CA PHE A 332 9.10 -7.68 -37.02
C PHE A 332 9.99 -7.33 -35.81
N LYS A 333 11.14 -6.69 -36.01
CA LYS A 333 12.12 -6.46 -34.92
C LYS A 333 12.04 -5.06 -34.29
N ASN A 334 11.21 -4.15 -34.80
CA ASN A 334 11.01 -2.83 -34.19
C ASN A 334 9.52 -2.47 -34.16
N GLY A 335 9.05 -1.90 -33.05
CA GLY A 335 7.71 -1.32 -32.98
C GLY A 335 6.55 -2.29 -32.77
N HIS A 336 6.80 -3.58 -32.48
CA HIS A 336 5.74 -4.57 -32.23
C HIS A 336 4.95 -4.31 -30.94
N GLN A 337 5.50 -3.57 -29.98
CA GLN A 337 4.81 -3.10 -28.76
C GLN A 337 4.37 -1.63 -28.86
N ALA A 338 4.89 -0.88 -29.84
CA ALA A 338 4.62 0.54 -30.04
C ALA A 338 3.18 0.84 -30.50
N ALA A 339 2.66 2.01 -30.14
CA ALA A 339 1.37 2.54 -30.59
C ALA A 339 1.59 3.78 -31.47
N CYS A 340 2.00 3.56 -32.72
CA CYS A 340 2.60 4.59 -33.57
C CYS A 340 1.62 5.49 -34.31
N ILE A 341 0.34 5.14 -34.29
CA ILE A 341 -0.71 5.86 -34.99
C ILE A 341 -1.78 6.19 -33.96
N THR A 342 -1.89 7.47 -33.62
CA THR A 342 -3.00 7.99 -32.81
C THR A 342 -4.16 8.37 -33.71
N LYS A 343 -5.31 7.73 -33.53
CA LYS A 343 -6.52 8.01 -34.30
C LYS A 343 -7.71 8.17 -33.36
N ASP A 344 -8.43 9.27 -33.52
CA ASP A 344 -9.59 9.58 -32.70
C ASP A 344 -10.74 8.60 -32.96
N MET A 345 -11.49 8.25 -31.92
CA MET A 345 -12.60 7.32 -31.93
C MET A 345 -13.74 7.87 -31.09
N THR A 346 -14.94 7.92 -31.64
CA THR A 346 -16.12 8.35 -30.86
C THR A 346 -16.53 7.22 -29.91
N VAL A 347 -16.42 7.48 -28.60
CA VAL A 347 -16.80 6.55 -27.52
C VAL A 347 -18.02 7.11 -26.79
N SER A 348 -19.08 6.32 -26.67
CA SER A 348 -20.22 6.56 -25.79
C SER A 348 -19.98 5.93 -24.43
N ILE A 349 -20.38 6.65 -23.38
CA ILE A 349 -20.20 6.27 -21.99
C ILE A 349 -21.59 6.17 -21.35
N GLU A 350 -21.90 5.00 -20.79
CA GLU A 350 -23.14 4.75 -20.06
C GLU A 350 -22.79 4.31 -18.63
N SER A 351 -23.19 5.11 -17.64
CA SER A 351 -23.03 4.75 -16.24
C SER A 351 -24.07 3.70 -15.85
N VAL A 352 -23.62 2.53 -15.42
CA VAL A 352 -24.49 1.45 -14.93
C VAL A 352 -24.80 1.67 -13.45
N ASN A 353 -23.78 1.98 -12.66
CA ASN A 353 -23.89 2.38 -11.26
C ASN A 353 -22.61 3.15 -10.84
N SER A 354 -22.42 3.38 -9.55
CA SER A 354 -21.26 4.10 -8.99
C SER A 354 -19.91 3.40 -9.20
N THR A 355 -19.87 2.11 -9.53
CA THR A 355 -18.64 1.31 -9.67
C THR A 355 -18.48 0.64 -11.04
N ASN A 356 -19.48 0.75 -11.91
CA ASN A 356 -19.52 0.08 -13.21
C ASN A 356 -19.88 1.07 -14.32
N ILE A 357 -19.04 1.14 -15.35
CA ILE A 357 -19.23 1.99 -16.53
C ILE A 357 -19.13 1.14 -17.79
N THR A 358 -20.04 1.36 -18.71
CA THR A 358 -19.99 0.75 -20.04
C THR A 358 -19.45 1.76 -21.05
N LEU A 359 -18.37 1.38 -21.72
CA LEU A 359 -17.80 2.08 -22.86
C LEU A 359 -18.26 1.37 -24.14
N SER A 360 -18.70 2.12 -25.14
CA SER A 360 -19.13 1.60 -26.43
C SER A 360 -18.62 2.48 -27.57
N TRP A 361 -18.19 1.89 -28.68
CA TRP A 361 -17.63 2.63 -29.82
C TRP A 361 -18.03 2.00 -31.14
N LYS A 362 -17.90 2.76 -32.22
CA LYS A 362 -18.20 2.26 -33.57
C LYS A 362 -17.03 1.46 -34.12
N LYS A 363 -17.28 0.22 -34.54
CA LYS A 363 -16.29 -0.62 -35.22
C LYS A 363 -15.87 0.04 -36.54
N GLU A 364 -14.58 0.23 -36.74
CA GLU A 364 -14.05 0.90 -37.93
C GLU A 364 -13.97 -0.06 -39.14
N GLY A 365 -14.35 0.42 -40.33
CA GLY A 365 -14.58 -0.41 -41.52
C GLY A 365 -13.35 -0.66 -42.41
N ASN A 366 -13.40 -1.78 -43.15
CA ASN A 366 -12.47 -2.33 -44.17
C ASN A 366 -11.25 -3.16 -43.73
N ARG A 367 -10.91 -3.29 -42.44
CA ARG A 367 -9.82 -4.17 -41.97
C ARG A 367 -10.31 -5.24 -41.00
N THR A 368 -9.68 -6.41 -41.00
CA THR A 368 -9.95 -7.49 -40.04
C THR A 368 -9.35 -7.14 -38.68
N ILE A 369 -10.20 -6.65 -37.77
CA ILE A 369 -9.83 -6.32 -36.38
C ILE A 369 -9.89 -7.59 -35.53
N LEU A 370 -8.81 -7.86 -34.79
CA LEU A 370 -8.70 -8.96 -33.82
C LEU A 370 -9.44 -8.63 -32.51
N GLY A 371 -9.31 -7.38 -32.07
CA GLY A 371 -9.97 -6.87 -30.87
C GLY A 371 -9.37 -5.55 -30.42
N TYR A 372 -9.75 -5.13 -29.22
CA TYR A 372 -9.38 -3.87 -28.60
C TYR A 372 -8.83 -4.14 -27.21
N THR A 373 -7.79 -3.43 -26.80
CA THR A 373 -7.37 -3.35 -25.41
C THR A 373 -7.66 -1.96 -24.89
N ILE A 374 -8.46 -1.87 -23.84
CA ILE A 374 -8.77 -0.62 -23.15
C ILE A 374 -7.81 -0.54 -21.98
N TYR A 375 -7.06 0.56 -21.91
CA TYR A 375 -6.22 0.90 -20.77
C TYR A 375 -6.89 2.00 -19.99
N TYR A 376 -6.96 1.89 -18.67
CA TYR A 376 -7.55 2.92 -17.82
C TYR A 376 -6.84 3.01 -16.47
N THR A 377 -6.83 4.21 -15.89
CA THR A 377 -6.29 4.49 -14.56
C THR A 377 -7.15 5.58 -13.90
N TYR A 378 -6.95 5.82 -12.62
CA TYR A 378 -7.71 6.81 -11.85
C TYR A 378 -6.76 7.74 -11.10
N THR A 379 -7.19 8.98 -10.88
CA THR A 379 -6.43 9.98 -10.12
C THR A 379 -7.21 10.43 -8.90
N PHE A 380 -6.53 10.53 -7.75
CA PHE A 380 -7.10 11.07 -6.52
C PHE A 380 -7.01 12.61 -6.54
N GLY A 381 -8.16 13.31 -6.45
CA GLY A 381 -8.25 14.76 -6.18
C GLY A 381 -8.36 15.70 -7.39
N ASN A 382 -8.77 16.96 -7.12
CA ASN A 382 -8.84 18.07 -8.09
C ASN A 382 -7.43 18.53 -8.50
N VAL A 383 -6.79 17.78 -9.40
CA VAL A 383 -5.60 18.26 -10.12
C VAL A 383 -6.07 19.03 -11.35
N ASP A 384 -5.66 20.28 -11.45
CA ASP A 384 -5.98 21.19 -12.54
C ASP A 384 -5.48 20.62 -13.89
N PHE A 385 -6.39 20.04 -14.66
CA PHE A 385 -6.13 19.24 -15.86
C PHE A 385 -5.41 19.99 -17.00
N LEU A 386 -5.35 21.33 -16.95
CA LEU A 386 -4.70 22.14 -17.97
C LEU A 386 -3.17 22.09 -17.91
N LYS A 387 -2.56 21.65 -16.80
CA LYS A 387 -1.10 21.47 -16.70
C LYS A 387 -0.61 20.14 -17.28
N MET A 388 -1.48 19.13 -17.41
CA MET A 388 -1.12 17.83 -17.98
C MET A 388 -1.07 17.81 -19.51
N LYS A 389 -1.52 18.86 -20.20
CA LYS A 389 -1.51 18.91 -21.67
C LYS A 389 -0.09 19.09 -22.25
N ASP A 390 0.82 19.66 -21.46
CA ASP A 390 2.19 19.99 -21.87
C ASP A 390 3.26 18.98 -21.35
N GLU A 391 2.84 17.98 -20.57
CA GLU A 391 3.71 16.91 -20.04
C GLU A 391 3.15 15.49 -20.32
N VAL A 392 2.47 15.28 -21.47
CA VAL A 392 2.12 13.92 -21.93
C VAL A 392 3.32 13.28 -22.63
N GLY A 393 4.39 13.11 -21.87
CA GLY A 393 5.43 12.12 -22.11
C GLY A 393 5.62 11.40 -20.79
N GLU A 394 5.27 10.12 -20.73
CA GLU A 394 5.43 9.24 -19.56
C GLU A 394 4.45 9.48 -18.40
N VAL A 395 3.27 8.87 -18.51
CA VAL A 395 2.77 8.14 -17.34
C VAL A 395 3.42 6.77 -17.44
N ASP A 396 4.25 6.40 -16.45
CA ASP A 396 4.81 5.06 -16.32
C ASP A 396 3.75 4.00 -16.64
N GLY A 397 4.11 3.01 -17.46
CA GLY A 397 3.20 1.93 -17.87
C GLY A 397 2.72 1.03 -16.73
N ASP A 398 3.17 1.28 -15.49
CA ASP A 398 2.93 0.47 -14.29
C ASP A 398 1.64 0.83 -13.53
N SER A 399 0.91 1.87 -13.93
CA SER A 399 -0.31 2.35 -13.22
C SER A 399 -1.63 2.12 -13.98
N TRP A 400 -1.59 1.51 -15.17
CA TRP A 400 -2.77 1.36 -16.03
C TRP A 400 -3.34 -0.05 -15.95
N LEU A 401 -4.61 -0.15 -15.54
CA LEU A 401 -5.40 -1.36 -15.68
C LEU A 401 -5.75 -1.59 -17.15
N SER A 402 -5.91 -2.85 -17.57
CA SER A 402 -6.28 -3.14 -18.95
C SER A 402 -7.26 -4.29 -19.11
N VAL A 403 -8.12 -4.18 -20.12
CA VAL A 403 -9.11 -5.21 -20.49
C VAL A 403 -9.10 -5.39 -22.00
N PHE A 404 -8.99 -6.64 -22.46
CA PHE A 404 -9.11 -6.98 -23.87
C PHE A 404 -10.54 -7.43 -24.20
N VAL A 405 -11.09 -6.90 -25.29
CA VAL A 405 -12.42 -7.26 -25.81
C VAL A 405 -12.39 -7.44 -27.33
N THR A 406 -13.21 -8.35 -27.83
CA THR A 406 -13.39 -8.56 -29.27
C THR A 406 -14.52 -7.72 -29.85
N ASN A 407 -15.51 -7.39 -29.02
CA ASN A 407 -16.64 -6.53 -29.37
C ASN A 407 -16.29 -5.05 -29.19
N ALA A 408 -17.04 -4.17 -29.85
CA ALA A 408 -16.84 -2.71 -29.76
C ALA A 408 -17.53 -2.09 -28.52
N SER A 409 -17.52 -2.83 -27.41
CA SER A 409 -18.05 -2.39 -26.12
C SER A 409 -17.43 -3.19 -24.98
N VAL A 410 -17.26 -2.55 -23.82
CA VAL A 410 -16.78 -3.17 -22.57
C VAL A 410 -17.48 -2.54 -21.37
N THR A 411 -17.88 -3.36 -20.40
CA THR A 411 -18.29 -2.87 -19.08
C THR A 411 -17.10 -3.01 -18.12
N LEU A 412 -16.53 -1.87 -17.73
CA LEU A 412 -15.52 -1.79 -16.68
C LEU A 412 -16.22 -1.96 -15.33
N LYS A 413 -15.69 -2.83 -14.47
CA LYS A 413 -16.28 -3.18 -13.16
C LYS A 413 -15.32 -2.89 -12.02
N ASN A 414 -15.85 -2.79 -10.80
CA ASN A 414 -15.10 -2.55 -9.57
C ASN A 414 -14.27 -1.26 -9.61
N LEU A 415 -14.84 -0.20 -10.21
CA LEU A 415 -14.28 1.14 -10.18
C LEU A 415 -14.55 1.79 -8.82
N TYR A 416 -13.66 2.71 -8.41
CA TYR A 416 -13.92 3.58 -7.27
C TYR A 416 -15.04 4.55 -7.62
N ALA A 417 -16.02 4.66 -6.72
CA ALA A 417 -17.10 5.63 -6.87
C ALA A 417 -16.58 7.06 -6.73
N PHE A 418 -17.33 8.02 -7.29
CA PHE A 418 -17.00 9.45 -7.26
C PHE A 418 -15.53 9.78 -7.64
N SER A 419 -14.98 9.08 -8.63
CA SER A 419 -13.58 9.18 -9.03
C SER A 419 -13.45 9.49 -10.52
N ASN A 420 -12.39 10.25 -10.86
CA ASN A 420 -12.04 10.54 -12.24
C ASN A 420 -11.12 9.48 -12.81
N TYR A 421 -11.47 8.99 -13.99
CA TYR A 421 -10.73 8.00 -14.74
C TYR A 421 -10.19 8.57 -16.03
N THR A 422 -8.99 8.14 -16.36
CA THR A 422 -8.30 8.43 -17.61
C THR A 422 -8.17 7.11 -18.37
N TYR A 423 -8.48 7.08 -19.67
CA TYR A 423 -8.45 5.85 -20.46
C TYR A 423 -8.04 6.08 -21.92
N TYR A 424 -7.54 5.04 -22.58
CA TYR A 424 -7.36 5.01 -24.03
C TYR A 424 -7.59 3.61 -24.59
N ILE A 425 -7.87 3.51 -25.88
CA ILE A 425 -8.19 2.25 -26.55
C ILE A 425 -7.12 1.94 -27.60
N LYS A 426 -6.56 0.73 -27.54
CA LYS A 426 -5.62 0.18 -28.53
C LYS A 426 -6.34 -0.84 -29.39
N THR A 427 -6.30 -0.66 -30.71
CA THR A 427 -6.91 -1.57 -31.69
C THR A 427 -5.86 -2.52 -32.26
N HIS A 428 -6.18 -3.81 -32.29
CA HIS A 428 -5.32 -4.88 -32.81
C HIS A 428 -5.89 -5.41 -34.13
N PHE A 429 -5.07 -5.49 -35.18
CA PHE A 429 -5.49 -5.96 -36.51
C PHE A 429 -4.87 -7.34 -36.82
N LEU A 430 -5.61 -8.21 -37.52
CA LEU A 430 -5.11 -9.53 -37.95
C LEU A 430 -4.11 -9.46 -39.10
N SER A 431 -4.24 -8.45 -39.99
CA SER A 431 -3.49 -8.37 -41.25
C SER A 431 -2.35 -7.33 -41.25
N SER A 432 -2.19 -6.54 -40.20
CA SER A 432 -1.17 -5.51 -40.08
C SER A 432 -0.64 -5.38 -38.66
N PHE A 433 0.68 -5.31 -38.49
CA PHE A 433 1.35 -4.97 -37.21
C PHE A 433 1.21 -3.49 -36.82
N GLU A 434 0.25 -2.77 -37.42
CA GLU A 434 -0.07 -1.39 -37.08
C GLU A 434 -0.99 -1.39 -35.88
N ASN A 435 -0.43 -1.18 -34.68
CA ASN A 435 -1.25 -0.89 -33.52
C ASN A 435 -1.73 0.57 -33.61
N VAL A 436 -3.05 0.75 -33.71
CA VAL A 436 -3.69 2.08 -33.68
C VAL A 436 -4.19 2.33 -32.26
N GLN A 437 -3.86 3.48 -31.70
CA GLN A 437 -4.29 3.90 -30.36
C GLN A 437 -5.15 5.15 -30.45
N THR A 438 -6.12 5.31 -29.55
CA THR A 438 -6.86 6.58 -29.42
C THR A 438 -6.05 7.63 -28.65
N PRO A 439 -6.41 8.92 -28.77
CA PRO A 439 -6.08 9.89 -27.74
C PRO A 439 -6.54 9.43 -26.36
N VAL A 440 -5.99 10.07 -25.34
CA VAL A 440 -6.41 9.84 -23.96
C VAL A 440 -7.75 10.53 -23.72
N TYR A 441 -8.73 9.76 -23.25
CA TYR A 441 -10.07 10.20 -22.87
C TYR A 441 -10.25 10.15 -21.36
N TYR A 442 -11.37 10.72 -20.89
CA TYR A 442 -11.70 10.83 -19.47
C TYR A 442 -13.16 10.48 -19.24
N PHE A 443 -13.46 9.92 -18.06
CA PHE A 443 -14.82 9.79 -17.54
C PHE A 443 -14.81 9.90 -16.02
N ALA A 444 -15.96 10.19 -15.43
CA ALA A 444 -16.14 10.19 -13.98
C ALA A 444 -17.19 9.17 -13.60
N THR A 445 -16.96 8.42 -12.51
CA THR A 445 -17.98 7.54 -11.94
C THR A 445 -18.98 8.36 -11.10
N PRO A 446 -20.27 8.00 -11.10
CA PRO A 446 -21.25 8.60 -10.20
C PRO A 446 -20.88 8.46 -8.72
N PRO A 447 -21.43 9.31 -7.83
CA PRO A 447 -21.34 9.09 -6.39
C PRO A 447 -22.00 7.76 -5.99
N GLY A 448 -21.58 7.24 -4.85
CA GLY A 448 -22.13 6.05 -4.24
C GLY A 448 -22.25 6.21 -2.73
N ASP A 449 -22.64 5.12 -2.07
CA ASP A 449 -22.80 5.12 -0.62
C ASP A 449 -21.44 5.13 0.07
N PRO A 450 -21.23 5.94 1.12
CA PRO A 450 -20.06 5.85 1.97
C PRO A 450 -19.90 4.46 2.59
N THR A 451 -18.69 4.10 3.01
CA THR A 451 -18.51 2.99 3.95
C THR A 451 -18.97 3.37 5.36
N GLU A 452 -19.05 2.38 6.25
CA GLU A 452 -19.36 2.61 7.66
C GLU A 452 -18.35 3.57 8.32
N PRO A 453 -18.78 4.40 9.30
CA PRO A 453 -17.88 5.10 10.20
C PRO A 453 -16.97 4.11 10.92
N ARG A 454 -15.73 4.52 11.21
CA ARG A 454 -14.73 3.62 11.78
C ARG A 454 -14.55 3.84 13.27
N GLU A 455 -14.14 2.78 13.96
CA GLU A 455 -13.73 2.85 15.37
C GLU A 455 -14.79 3.56 16.23
N LEU A 456 -16.05 3.18 16.06
CA LEU A 456 -17.14 3.69 16.89
C LEU A 456 -17.00 3.13 18.30
N GLU A 457 -16.75 4.03 19.24
CA GLU A 457 -16.62 3.75 20.66
C GLU A 457 -17.68 4.52 21.45
N ALA A 458 -18.10 3.92 22.56
CA ALA A 458 -18.97 4.54 23.55
C ALA A 458 -18.34 4.40 24.93
N GLU A 459 -18.45 5.46 25.74
CA GLU A 459 -17.96 5.47 27.11
C GLU A 459 -18.98 6.15 28.03
N ALA A 460 -19.42 5.46 29.07
CA ALA A 460 -20.28 6.04 30.09
C ALA A 460 -19.50 7.01 30.98
N LYS A 461 -19.81 8.31 30.88
CA LYS A 461 -19.16 9.35 31.70
C LYS A 461 -19.93 9.68 32.96
N SER A 462 -21.24 9.42 33.00
CA SER A 462 -22.07 9.58 34.19
C SER A 462 -23.24 8.59 34.20
N ASP A 463 -24.09 8.66 35.24
CA ASP A 463 -25.35 7.92 35.30
C ASP A 463 -26.40 8.41 34.28
N THR A 464 -26.15 9.51 33.58
CA THR A 464 -27.11 10.09 32.61
C THR A 464 -26.45 10.51 31.28
N MET A 465 -25.19 10.12 31.06
CA MET A 465 -24.40 10.57 29.91
C MET A 465 -23.47 9.48 29.38
N ILE A 466 -23.52 9.27 28.06
CA ILE A 466 -22.57 8.45 27.30
C ILE A 466 -21.89 9.35 26.25
N GLU A 467 -20.57 9.26 26.14
CA GLU A 467 -19.78 9.92 25.12
C GLU A 467 -19.51 8.95 23.98
N LEU A 468 -19.88 9.34 22.75
CA LEU A 468 -19.60 8.58 21.54
C LEU A 468 -18.40 9.18 20.80
N ILE A 469 -17.55 8.33 20.26
CA ILE A 469 -16.36 8.72 19.50
C ILE A 469 -16.29 7.86 18.24
N TRP A 470 -16.10 8.45 17.07
CA TRP A 470 -15.87 7.69 15.83
C TRP A 470 -15.00 8.46 14.84
N LYS A 471 -14.41 7.74 13.88
CA LYS A 471 -13.64 8.28 12.77
C LYS A 471 -14.44 8.28 11.47
N ILE A 472 -14.04 9.15 10.54
CA ILE A 472 -14.63 9.22 9.21
C ILE A 472 -14.49 7.88 8.44
N PRO A 473 -15.42 7.57 7.51
CA PRO A 473 -15.33 6.40 6.63
C PRO A 473 -14.02 6.33 5.84
N ASN A 474 -13.56 5.11 5.51
CA ASN A 474 -12.40 4.93 4.63
C ASN A 474 -12.68 5.38 3.20
N TYR A 475 -13.90 5.15 2.71
CA TYR A 475 -14.32 5.59 1.38
C TYR A 475 -15.62 6.37 1.50
N ILE A 476 -15.54 7.67 1.24
CA ILE A 476 -16.71 8.56 1.29
C ILE A 476 -17.60 8.34 0.06
N ASN A 477 -17.01 8.04 -1.10
CA ASN A 477 -17.75 7.79 -2.35
C ASN A 477 -18.65 8.96 -2.78
N GLY A 478 -18.32 10.19 -2.39
CA GLY A 478 -19.10 11.40 -2.64
C GLY A 478 -18.60 12.56 -1.80
N GLU A 479 -19.46 13.55 -1.58
CA GLU A 479 -19.22 14.66 -0.65
C GLU A 479 -19.94 14.38 0.67
N LEU A 480 -19.20 14.14 1.75
CA LEU A 480 -19.77 13.82 3.06
C LEU A 480 -20.59 15.01 3.61
N SER A 481 -21.86 14.78 3.95
CA SER A 481 -22.79 15.86 4.35
C SER A 481 -23.19 15.78 5.82
N TYR A 482 -23.58 14.59 6.30
CA TYR A 482 -24.02 14.37 7.68
C TYR A 482 -23.92 12.91 8.11
N TYR A 483 -23.99 12.69 9.42
CA TYR A 483 -24.18 11.40 10.05
C TYR A 483 -25.63 11.27 10.52
N LYS A 484 -26.18 10.06 10.42
CA LYS A 484 -27.43 9.68 11.10
C LYS A 484 -27.10 8.82 12.31
N LEU A 485 -27.56 9.25 13.48
CA LEU A 485 -27.45 8.53 14.75
C LEU A 485 -28.83 7.99 15.13
N ALA A 486 -28.98 6.67 15.26
CA ALA A 486 -30.17 6.05 15.84
C ALA A 486 -29.84 5.48 17.22
N ILE A 487 -30.75 5.67 18.18
CA ILE A 487 -30.54 5.28 19.58
C ILE A 487 -31.68 4.35 20.01
N TYR A 488 -31.29 3.21 20.58
CA TYR A 488 -32.21 2.20 21.10
C TYR A 488 -31.95 1.97 22.58
N VAL A 489 -33.03 1.87 23.35
CA VAL A 489 -32.96 1.57 24.79
C VAL A 489 -33.18 0.08 25.02
N GLN A 490 -32.20 -0.58 25.63
CA GLN A 490 -32.27 -2.00 25.97
C GLN A 490 -32.58 -2.14 27.45
N LYS A 491 -33.87 -2.13 27.80
CA LYS A 491 -34.31 -2.33 29.19
C LYS A 491 -34.13 -3.79 29.59
N ASP A 492 -33.58 -4.01 30.78
CA ASP A 492 -33.41 -5.35 31.33
C ASP A 492 -34.77 -6.00 31.59
N TYR A 493 -34.94 -7.23 31.10
CA TYR A 493 -36.24 -7.90 31.14
C TYR A 493 -36.46 -8.59 32.50
N ALA A 494 -37.06 -7.84 33.44
CA ALA A 494 -37.34 -8.28 34.80
C ALA A 494 -38.03 -9.66 34.91
N PRO A 495 -39.04 -10.02 34.09
CA PRO A 495 -39.72 -11.31 34.21
C PRO A 495 -38.82 -12.53 33.98
N MET A 496 -37.73 -12.39 33.21
CA MET A 496 -36.72 -13.44 33.05
C MET A 496 -35.70 -13.39 34.19
N ILE A 497 -35.20 -12.20 34.52
CA ILE A 497 -34.17 -12.01 35.56
C ILE A 497 -34.66 -12.53 36.92
N LEU A 498 -35.92 -12.25 37.28
CA LEU A 498 -36.52 -12.59 38.57
C LEU A 498 -37.00 -14.05 38.68
N GLN A 499 -36.75 -14.91 37.68
CA GLN A 499 -37.01 -16.35 37.79
C GLN A 499 -36.02 -17.03 38.75
N ARG A 500 -34.79 -16.50 38.84
CA ARG A 500 -33.74 -17.00 39.73
C ARG A 500 -34.01 -16.59 41.17
N ASN A 501 -33.78 -17.51 42.11
CA ASN A 501 -33.76 -17.18 43.53
C ASN A 501 -32.38 -16.64 43.93
N TYR A 502 -32.24 -15.30 43.93
CA TYR A 502 -30.98 -14.63 44.29
C TYR A 502 -30.62 -14.71 45.78
N CYS A 503 -31.52 -15.15 46.66
CA CYS A 503 -31.15 -15.44 48.06
C CYS A 503 -30.40 -16.76 48.20
N ARG A 504 -30.81 -17.79 47.44
CA ARG A 504 -30.13 -19.10 47.43
C ARG A 504 -28.90 -19.11 46.53
N HIS A 505 -28.98 -18.36 45.45
CA HIS A 505 -27.93 -18.28 44.43
C HIS A 505 -27.58 -16.81 44.18
N PRO A 506 -26.93 -16.15 45.17
CA PRO A 506 -26.58 -14.74 45.08
C PRO A 506 -25.79 -14.47 43.81
N PHE A 507 -25.98 -13.25 43.29
CA PHE A 507 -25.13 -12.76 42.23
C PHE A 507 -23.74 -12.56 42.84
N VAL A 508 -22.80 -13.42 42.49
CA VAL A 508 -21.40 -13.17 42.79
C VAL A 508 -20.92 -12.25 41.69
N GLU A 509 -20.53 -11.01 42.02
CA GLU A 509 -19.59 -10.26 41.19
C GLU A 509 -18.28 -11.05 41.20
N THR A 510 -18.25 -12.15 40.45
CA THR A 510 -17.01 -12.65 39.91
C THR A 510 -16.45 -11.47 39.14
N GLY A 511 -15.22 -11.09 39.42
CA GLY A 511 -14.49 -10.07 38.68
C GLY A 511 -14.29 -10.50 37.25
N CYS A 512 -15.37 -10.64 36.49
CA CYS A 512 -15.37 -10.53 35.05
C CYS A 512 -15.01 -9.08 34.79
N THR A 513 -13.71 -8.80 34.80
CA THR A 513 -13.13 -7.97 33.77
C THR A 513 -13.71 -8.49 32.46
N CYS A 514 -14.75 -7.82 31.94
CA CYS A 514 -15.10 -7.95 30.55
C CYS A 514 -13.81 -7.70 29.79
N MET A 515 -13.20 -8.77 29.30
CA MET A 515 -12.31 -8.63 28.17
C MET A 515 -13.19 -8.02 27.08
N LYS A 516 -13.00 -6.73 26.80
CA LYS A 516 -13.38 -6.12 25.53
C LYS A 516 -12.62 -6.93 24.46
N LYS A 517 -13.21 -8.04 24.02
CA LYS A 517 -13.02 -8.67 22.71
C LYS A 517 -13.92 -9.90 22.60
N ASP A 518 -14.62 -9.94 21.48
CA ASP A 518 -15.15 -11.11 20.79
C ASP A 518 -16.57 -11.61 21.15
N ILE A 519 -17.56 -10.81 20.74
CA ILE A 519 -18.95 -11.26 20.48
C ILE A 519 -19.02 -12.26 19.29
N LEU A 520 -17.91 -12.51 18.58
CA LEU A 520 -17.86 -13.35 17.38
C LEU A 520 -17.70 -14.86 17.62
N GLN A 521 -17.60 -15.33 18.87
CA GLN A 521 -17.43 -16.78 19.15
C GLN A 521 -18.70 -17.55 19.53
N MET A 522 -19.90 -16.97 19.44
CA MET A 522 -21.14 -17.70 19.78
C MET A 522 -21.63 -18.74 18.74
N PHE A 523 -20.93 -18.96 17.61
CA PHE A 523 -21.43 -19.83 16.53
C PHE A 523 -20.53 -20.99 16.08
N LEU A 524 -19.58 -21.47 16.88
CA LEU A 524 -18.92 -22.75 16.59
C LEU A 524 -18.88 -23.64 17.83
N HIS A 525 -19.68 -24.70 17.76
CA HIS A 525 -19.67 -25.83 18.68
C HIS A 525 -18.32 -26.56 18.62
N GLN A 526 -17.64 -26.75 19.75
CA GLN A 526 -17.28 -28.07 20.29
C GLN A 526 -16.46 -27.97 21.60
N ASN A 527 -16.96 -28.73 22.58
CA ASN A 527 -16.49 -29.07 23.94
C ASN A 527 -14.97 -29.04 24.23
N VAL A 528 -14.58 -28.67 25.47
CA VAL A 528 -14.19 -29.57 26.59
C VAL A 528 -13.73 -28.75 27.82
N CYS A 529 -14.02 -29.29 29.02
CA CYS A 529 -13.88 -28.67 30.34
C CYS A 529 -12.58 -29.04 31.11
N ILE A 530 -12.19 -28.13 32.02
CA ILE A 530 -11.55 -28.27 33.37
C ILE A 530 -10.10 -28.76 33.50
N GLY A 531 -9.32 -27.98 34.26
CA GLY A 531 -8.20 -28.43 35.10
C GLY A 531 -7.82 -27.38 36.15
N GLN A 532 -8.01 -27.70 37.44
CA GLN A 532 -7.44 -26.99 38.59
C GLN A 532 -5.93 -27.28 38.63
N ASP A 533 -5.10 -26.25 38.79
CA ASP A 533 -3.90 -26.18 39.63
C ASP A 533 -2.92 -25.10 39.12
N GLY A 534 -2.54 -24.20 40.04
CA GLY A 534 -1.22 -23.57 40.14
C GLY A 534 -0.65 -22.77 38.96
N ASP A 535 -0.48 -21.46 39.21
CA ASP A 535 0.46 -20.53 38.58
C ASP A 535 0.18 -20.02 37.15
N HIS A 536 -0.57 -18.91 37.10
CA HIS A 536 -0.46 -17.93 36.02
C HIS A 536 0.13 -16.61 36.53
N TYR A 537 1.40 -16.37 36.19
CA TYR A 537 1.97 -15.03 36.10
C TYR A 537 1.39 -14.34 34.86
N CYS A 538 0.54 -13.34 35.05
CA CYS A 538 0.25 -12.34 34.04
C CYS A 538 1.43 -11.36 33.98
N ASN A 539 2.25 -11.44 32.93
CA ASN A 539 3.18 -10.35 32.61
C ASN A 539 2.48 -9.33 31.71
N ASP A 540 2.46 -8.10 32.22
CA ASP A 540 2.00 -6.88 31.59
C ASP A 540 2.71 -6.61 30.25
N LYS A 541 1.91 -6.18 29.26
CA LYS A 541 2.19 -5.19 28.20
C LYS A 541 3.51 -5.25 27.42
N THR A 542 3.36 -5.52 26.12
CA THR A 542 3.82 -4.58 25.08
C THR A 542 2.83 -4.55 23.92
N VAL A 543 1.97 -3.54 23.89
CA VAL A 543 1.18 -3.16 22.72
C VAL A 543 2.13 -2.49 21.74
N TYR A 544 2.37 -3.10 20.58
CA TYR A 544 3.02 -2.42 19.47
C TYR A 544 2.01 -1.47 18.83
N THR A 545 2.25 -0.18 19.01
CA THR A 545 1.74 0.89 18.15
C THR A 545 2.18 0.60 16.71
N VAL A 546 1.22 0.39 15.81
CA VAL A 546 1.48 0.39 14.37
C VAL A 546 1.53 1.85 13.94
N ASP A 547 2.72 2.29 13.54
CA ASP A 547 2.98 3.61 12.99
C ASP A 547 2.14 3.86 11.73
N GLU A 548 1.46 5.01 11.75
CA GLU A 548 0.82 5.67 10.63
C GLU A 548 1.84 6.03 9.54
N THR A 549 1.48 5.85 8.27
CA THR A 549 2.14 6.53 7.13
C THR A 549 1.07 7.17 6.24
N PRO A 550 1.39 8.24 5.49
CA PRO A 550 1.95 9.53 5.89
C PRO A 550 0.84 10.59 5.95
N LYS A 551 0.95 11.49 6.93
CA LYS A 551 0.07 12.67 7.10
C LYS A 551 0.14 13.57 5.87
N SER A 552 -0.96 13.72 5.15
CA SER A 552 -1.22 14.95 4.39
C SER A 552 -1.53 16.06 5.39
N GLU A 553 -0.89 17.23 5.23
CA GLU A 553 -1.15 18.39 6.07
C GLU A 553 -2.62 18.84 5.94
N PRO A 554 -3.37 18.99 7.04
CA PRO A 554 -4.70 19.55 6.98
C PRO A 554 -4.61 21.06 6.73
N PRO A 555 -5.47 21.63 5.85
CA PRO A 555 -5.65 23.06 5.77
C PRO A 555 -6.21 23.61 7.09
N LYS A 556 -5.93 24.89 7.31
CA LYS A 556 -6.12 25.65 8.54
C LYS A 556 -7.56 25.61 9.07
N SER A 557 -7.63 25.53 10.40
CA SER A 557 -8.75 25.77 11.34
C SER A 557 -9.99 26.46 10.77
N PHE A 558 -11.21 26.06 11.15
CA PHE A 558 -12.32 26.92 11.64
C PHE A 558 -13.51 26.06 12.15
N ARG A 559 -14.44 26.70 12.89
CA ARG A 559 -15.31 26.14 13.96
C ARG A 559 -16.64 25.50 13.52
N ILE A 560 -17.17 24.57 14.33
CA ILE A 560 -18.52 23.96 14.20
C ILE A 560 -19.53 24.49 15.23
N HIS A 561 -20.81 24.50 14.84
CA HIS A 561 -21.95 25.17 15.48
C HIS A 561 -22.95 24.28 16.26
N LYS A 562 -22.71 22.98 16.51
CA LYS A 562 -23.51 22.19 17.49
C LYS A 562 -22.67 21.09 18.13
N ARG A 563 -22.63 21.05 19.47
CA ARG A 563 -21.64 20.31 20.29
C ARG A 563 -22.20 19.14 21.12
N SER A 564 -23.50 18.87 21.08
CA SER A 564 -24.11 17.83 21.93
C SER A 564 -25.52 17.44 21.46
N VAL A 565 -25.93 16.23 21.85
CA VAL A 565 -27.35 15.81 21.83
C VAL A 565 -27.84 15.76 23.29
N THR A 566 -28.96 16.42 23.57
CA THR A 566 -29.54 16.49 24.92
C THR A 566 -31.01 16.08 24.88
N PHE A 567 -31.38 15.15 25.76
CA PHE A 567 -32.75 14.70 25.92
C PHE A 567 -33.46 15.49 27.03
N ASN A 568 -34.62 16.05 26.69
CA ASN A 568 -35.53 16.69 27.65
C ASN A 568 -36.75 15.80 27.97
N SER A 569 -36.85 14.61 27.37
CA SER A 569 -37.96 13.64 27.51
C SER A 569 -37.47 12.21 27.30
N THR A 570 -38.28 11.21 27.67
CA THR A 570 -37.99 9.76 27.48
C THR A 570 -37.67 9.44 26.02
N ILE A 571 -36.56 8.73 25.78
CA ILE A 571 -36.12 8.33 24.44
C ILE A 571 -37.18 7.43 23.82
N LYS A 572 -37.65 7.79 22.62
CA LYS A 572 -38.46 6.89 21.81
C LYS A 572 -37.53 5.89 21.14
N ASP A 573 -37.85 4.61 21.26
CA ASP A 573 -36.99 3.56 20.69
C ASP A 573 -36.87 3.74 19.17
N GLY A 574 -35.63 3.72 18.66
CA GLY A 574 -35.32 3.99 17.26
C GLY A 574 -35.38 5.46 16.83
N GLN A 575 -35.28 6.42 17.77
CA GLN A 575 -35.21 7.84 17.45
C GLN A 575 -33.92 8.17 16.67
N GLU A 576 -34.07 8.75 15.47
CA GLU A 576 -32.96 9.17 14.61
C GLU A 576 -32.61 10.67 14.79
N PHE A 577 -31.32 10.97 14.73
CA PHE A 577 -30.76 12.32 14.78
C PHE A 577 -29.82 12.56 13.61
N ILE A 578 -29.95 13.73 12.96
CA ILE A 578 -29.05 14.17 11.90
C ILE A 578 -27.98 15.08 12.49
N LEU A 579 -26.72 14.71 12.26
CA LEU A 579 -25.53 15.40 12.75
C LEU A 579 -24.74 15.87 11.53
N ASN A 580 -24.73 17.18 11.26
CA ASN A 580 -23.95 17.70 10.13
C ASN A 580 -22.50 17.26 10.23
N ALA A 581 -21.96 16.75 9.13
CA ALA A 581 -20.58 16.29 9.07
C ALA A 581 -19.66 17.50 9.18
N THR A 582 -18.46 17.23 9.68
CA THR A 582 -17.46 18.24 9.98
C THR A 582 -16.15 17.76 9.41
N ASP A 583 -15.26 18.68 9.02
CA ASP A 583 -13.94 18.35 8.45
C ASP A 583 -12.98 17.64 9.43
N ASN A 584 -13.44 17.35 10.65
CA ASN A 584 -12.67 16.60 11.63
C ASN A 584 -12.61 15.12 11.26
N TYR A 585 -11.40 14.58 11.28
CA TYR A 585 -11.14 13.14 11.10
C TYR A 585 -11.80 12.26 12.17
N THR A 586 -11.99 12.81 13.37
CA THR A 586 -12.62 12.16 14.51
C THR A 586 -13.76 13.04 15.04
N VAL A 587 -14.91 12.43 15.26
CA VAL A 587 -16.10 13.07 15.80
C VAL A 587 -16.31 12.57 17.23
N THR A 588 -16.53 13.51 18.15
CA THR A 588 -16.87 13.22 19.55
C THR A 588 -18.24 13.84 19.84
N LEU A 589 -19.16 13.03 20.35
CA LEU A 589 -20.53 13.43 20.62
C LEU A 589 -20.96 13.02 22.03
N PRO A 590 -21.14 13.97 22.95
CA PRO A 590 -21.76 13.69 24.23
C PRO A 590 -23.30 13.59 24.10
N VAL A 591 -23.86 12.51 24.64
CA VAL A 591 -25.29 12.22 24.65
C VAL A 591 -25.82 12.30 26.08
N TYR A 592 -26.62 13.33 26.39
CA TYR A 592 -27.10 13.64 27.74
C TYR A 592 -28.58 13.31 27.94
N GLY A 593 -28.97 12.98 29.18
CA GLY A 593 -30.38 12.76 29.57
C GLY A 593 -30.81 11.30 29.44
N LEU A 594 -29.86 10.38 29.62
CA LEU A 594 -30.08 8.94 29.62
C LEU A 594 -30.59 8.45 30.99
N GLU A 595 -31.28 7.31 31.03
CA GLU A 595 -31.67 6.63 32.27
C GLU A 595 -30.43 6.01 32.94
N HIS A 596 -30.39 6.00 34.28
CA HIS A 596 -29.26 5.46 35.03
C HIS A 596 -29.22 3.95 35.04
N PHE A 597 -28.01 3.40 34.96
CA PHE A 597 -27.75 1.96 34.85
C PHE A 597 -28.58 1.26 33.76
N THR A 598 -28.82 1.93 32.64
CA THR A 598 -29.61 1.42 31.51
C THR A 598 -28.71 1.21 30.29
N MET A 599 -28.90 0.09 29.59
CA MET A 599 -28.15 -0.24 28.38
C MET A 599 -28.71 0.52 27.18
N TYR A 600 -27.83 1.15 26.40
CA TYR A 600 -28.18 1.82 25.15
C TYR A 600 -27.39 1.21 23.99
N THR A 601 -28.00 1.19 22.82
CA THR A 601 -27.33 0.81 21.56
C THR A 601 -27.43 1.96 20.59
N PHE A 602 -26.28 2.32 20.02
CA PHE A 602 -26.11 3.45 19.12
C PHE A 602 -25.73 2.93 17.74
N TYR A 603 -26.42 3.41 16.72
CA TYR A 603 -26.10 3.13 15.32
C TYR A 603 -25.71 4.42 14.63
N VAL A 604 -24.52 4.47 14.04
CA VAL A 604 -24.03 5.64 13.31
C VAL A 604 -23.76 5.26 11.85
N ARG A 605 -24.39 5.98 10.92
CA ARG A 605 -24.10 5.85 9.47
C ARG A 605 -23.73 7.20 8.87
N ALA A 606 -22.84 7.19 7.89
CA ALA A 606 -22.41 8.37 7.15
C ALA A 606 -23.24 8.55 5.87
N CYS A 607 -23.57 9.79 5.52
CA CYS A 607 -24.38 10.14 4.35
C CYS A 607 -23.75 11.27 3.53
N ASN A 608 -23.81 11.14 2.21
CA ASN A 608 -23.31 12.13 1.26
C ASN A 608 -24.38 13.17 0.87
N SER A 609 -23.92 14.31 0.35
CA SER A 609 -24.76 15.35 -0.25
C SER A 609 -25.47 14.79 -1.48
N LYS A 610 -26.77 15.10 -1.59
CA LYS A 610 -27.54 14.78 -2.80
C LYS A 610 -27.04 15.61 -3.97
N VAL A 611 -26.82 14.99 -5.13
CA VAL A 611 -26.38 15.70 -6.34
C VAL A 611 -27.55 16.40 -7.03
N SER A 612 -28.78 15.89 -6.85
CA SER A 612 -30.02 16.54 -7.32
C SER A 612 -31.21 16.24 -6.40
N GLU A 613 -32.29 17.01 -6.49
CA GLU A 613 -33.50 16.77 -5.68
C GLU A 613 -34.18 15.42 -5.95
N ASN A 614 -34.00 14.87 -7.16
CA ASN A 614 -34.50 13.56 -7.56
C ASN A 614 -33.55 12.41 -7.20
N ASP A 615 -32.39 12.71 -6.62
CA ASP A 615 -31.38 11.72 -6.26
C ASP A 615 -31.73 11.00 -4.96
N THR A 616 -31.45 9.70 -4.93
CA THR A 616 -31.61 8.89 -3.73
C THR A 616 -30.57 9.30 -2.69
N GLU A 617 -30.95 9.28 -1.42
CA GLU A 617 -30.02 9.59 -0.33
C GLU A 617 -28.92 8.52 -0.25
N HIS A 618 -27.66 8.93 -0.43
CA HIS A 618 -26.51 8.05 -0.37
C HIS A 618 -25.99 7.92 1.06
N CYS A 619 -26.46 6.90 1.77
CA CYS A 619 -26.03 6.60 3.14
C CYS A 619 -25.42 5.20 3.21
N GLY A 620 -24.27 5.08 3.84
CA GLY A 620 -23.60 3.81 4.09
C GLY A 620 -24.31 2.92 5.12
N GLY A 621 -23.72 1.75 5.33
CA GLY A 621 -24.09 0.87 6.44
C GLY A 621 -23.91 1.56 7.81
N PRO A 622 -24.67 1.13 8.84
CA PRO A 622 -24.48 1.63 10.20
C PRO A 622 -23.40 0.84 10.94
N GLU A 623 -22.55 1.56 11.66
CA GLU A 623 -21.68 0.99 12.70
C GLU A 623 -22.43 0.99 14.04
N MET A 624 -22.22 -0.04 14.87
CA MET A 624 -22.97 -0.25 16.11
C MET A 624 -22.05 -0.30 17.33
N VAL A 625 -22.46 0.39 18.40
CA VAL A 625 -21.87 0.21 19.73
C VAL A 625 -22.95 0.22 20.80
N SER A 626 -22.75 -0.57 21.86
CA SER A 626 -23.62 -0.57 23.03
C SER A 626 -22.83 -0.18 24.27
N GLU A 627 -23.44 0.60 25.15
CA GLU A 627 -22.86 0.97 26.42
C GLU A 627 -23.95 1.21 27.47
N ARG A 628 -23.64 0.89 28.73
CA ARG A 628 -24.54 1.07 29.87
C ARG A 628 -24.12 2.30 30.66
N THR A 629 -25.07 3.17 30.98
CA THR A 629 -24.82 4.31 31.87
C THR A 629 -24.37 3.85 33.26
N LEU A 630 -23.69 4.73 33.99
CA LEU A 630 -23.22 4.39 35.34
C LEU A 630 -24.40 4.24 36.33
N LYS A 631 -24.14 3.56 37.46
CA LYS A 631 -25.10 3.47 38.56
C LYS A 631 -25.27 4.84 39.23
N LYS A 632 -26.50 5.19 39.55
CA LYS A 632 -26.79 6.30 40.45
C LYS A 632 -26.77 5.79 41.89
N ASN A 633 -25.81 6.26 42.69
CA ASN A 633 -25.56 5.71 44.04
C ASN A 633 -26.77 5.73 44.99
N SER A 634 -27.69 6.68 44.82
CA SER A 634 -28.88 6.81 45.67
C SER A 634 -30.14 6.12 45.12
N ALA A 635 -30.09 5.58 43.90
CA ALA A 635 -31.26 5.02 43.23
C ALA A 635 -31.80 3.75 43.90
N ASP A 636 -30.94 2.97 44.54
CA ASP A 636 -31.31 1.66 45.12
C ASP A 636 -31.57 1.74 46.64
N ILE A 637 -31.50 2.94 47.23
CA ILE A 637 -31.67 3.13 48.68
C ILE A 637 -33.15 3.07 49.04
N VAL A 638 -33.49 2.15 49.95
CA VAL A 638 -34.82 2.05 50.56
C VAL A 638 -34.99 3.18 51.57
N SER A 639 -35.96 4.08 51.35
CA SER A 639 -36.15 5.30 52.14
C SER A 639 -37.22 5.22 53.22
N SER A 640 -38.07 4.19 53.21
CA SER A 640 -39.11 3.99 54.22
C SER A 640 -38.97 2.62 54.86
N LEU A 641 -38.93 2.56 56.19
CA LEU A 641 -38.90 1.33 56.95
C LEU A 641 -39.94 1.43 58.06
N SER A 642 -40.88 0.50 58.09
CA SER A 642 -41.88 0.40 59.16
C SER A 642 -41.85 -0.98 59.78
N ILE A 643 -41.95 -1.03 61.10
CA ILE A 643 -41.85 -2.26 61.89
C ILE A 643 -43.07 -2.35 62.80
N GLN A 644 -43.79 -3.46 62.74
CA GLN A 644 -44.88 -3.78 63.64
C GLN A 644 -44.55 -5.06 64.39
N VAL A 645 -44.50 -5.02 65.72
CA VAL A 645 -44.13 -6.18 66.54
C VAL A 645 -45.39 -6.78 67.19
N ASN A 646 -45.57 -8.09 67.03
CA ASN A 646 -46.63 -8.86 67.69
C ASN A 646 -46.02 -10.06 68.43
N LYS A 647 -45.89 -9.96 69.75
CA LYS A 647 -45.30 -10.99 70.63
C LYS A 647 -43.87 -11.38 70.22
N SER A 648 -43.73 -12.47 69.45
CA SER A 648 -42.47 -13.05 68.99
C SER A 648 -42.24 -12.90 67.48
N GLU A 649 -43.07 -12.09 66.81
CA GLU A 649 -42.99 -11.83 65.37
C GLU A 649 -42.84 -10.33 65.12
N ALA A 650 -41.85 -9.95 64.32
CA ALA A 650 -41.67 -8.59 63.83
C ALA A 650 -42.02 -8.56 62.34
N ASN A 651 -43.01 -7.76 61.99
CA ASN A 651 -43.43 -7.52 60.62
C ASN A 651 -42.74 -6.24 60.09
N ILE A 652 -41.84 -6.40 59.13
CA ILE A 652 -41.05 -5.32 58.56
C ILE A 652 -41.55 -5.04 57.15
N SER A 653 -41.89 -3.80 56.83
CA SER A 653 -42.27 -3.39 55.48
C SER A 653 -41.56 -2.10 55.05
N TRP A 654 -41.36 -1.95 53.76
CA TRP A 654 -40.71 -0.79 53.14
C TRP A 654 -41.31 -0.49 51.77
N THR A 655 -41.05 0.70 51.24
CA THR A 655 -41.40 1.03 49.86
C THR A 655 -40.21 0.73 48.95
N GLN A 656 -40.47 0.02 47.86
CA GLN A 656 -39.48 -0.18 46.81
C GLN A 656 -39.08 1.16 46.17
N PRO A 657 -37.79 1.39 45.87
CA PRO A 657 -37.35 2.56 45.10
C PRO A 657 -38.05 2.64 43.73
N GLU A 658 -38.62 3.81 43.41
CA GLU A 658 -39.38 4.03 42.17
C GLU A 658 -38.49 4.00 40.92
N PHE A 659 -37.25 4.48 41.04
CA PHE A 659 -36.26 4.53 39.95
C PHE A 659 -34.97 3.84 40.39
N ALA A 660 -35.00 2.50 40.47
CA ALA A 660 -33.83 1.70 40.80
C ALA A 660 -32.84 1.61 39.62
N ASN A 661 -31.57 1.33 39.91
CA ASN A 661 -30.57 0.97 38.90
C ASN A 661 -30.94 -0.38 38.28
N SER A 662 -31.78 -0.38 37.25
CA SER A 662 -32.35 -1.56 36.61
C SER A 662 -33.31 -2.35 37.53
N VAL A 663 -33.10 -3.66 37.71
CA VAL A 663 -34.01 -4.58 38.40
C VAL A 663 -33.49 -4.90 39.79
N ILE A 664 -34.31 -4.67 40.82
CA ILE A 664 -34.01 -5.09 42.19
C ILE A 664 -34.15 -6.60 42.29
N LEU A 665 -33.10 -7.28 42.73
CA LEU A 665 -33.03 -8.75 42.73
C LEU A 665 -33.52 -9.36 44.05
N ALA A 666 -33.05 -8.82 45.17
CA ALA A 666 -33.36 -9.28 46.51
C ALA A 666 -33.03 -8.18 47.54
N TYR A 667 -33.58 -8.32 48.75
CA TYR A 667 -33.29 -7.49 49.90
C TYR A 667 -32.64 -8.35 50.99
N ASN A 668 -31.62 -7.79 51.64
CA ASN A 668 -30.96 -8.38 52.79
C ASN A 668 -31.31 -7.55 54.03
N VAL A 669 -31.90 -8.19 55.02
CA VAL A 669 -32.29 -7.57 56.29
C VAL A 669 -31.39 -8.13 57.39
N GLU A 670 -30.56 -7.26 57.94
CA GLU A 670 -29.65 -7.57 59.04
C GLU A 670 -30.23 -7.01 60.34
N TYR A 671 -30.32 -7.84 61.38
CA TYR A 671 -30.83 -7.43 62.69
C TYR A 671 -30.07 -8.13 63.82
N SER A 672 -29.96 -7.49 64.97
CA SER A 672 -29.32 -8.07 66.17
C SER A 672 -30.11 -7.67 67.42
N LYS A 673 -29.96 -8.46 68.49
CA LYS A 673 -30.39 -8.03 69.82
C LYS A 673 -29.26 -7.19 70.41
N ASN A 674 -29.57 -6.09 71.10
CA ASN A 674 -28.55 -5.19 71.68
C ASN A 674 -27.51 -5.88 72.61
N SER A 675 -27.81 -7.08 73.13
CA SER A 675 -26.91 -7.90 73.94
C SER A 675 -25.97 -8.81 73.15
N ASP A 676 -26.21 -8.97 71.85
CA ASP A 676 -25.58 -9.99 71.01
C ASP A 676 -24.52 -9.35 70.13
N THR A 677 -23.34 -9.98 70.05
CA THR A 677 -22.24 -9.52 69.20
C THR A 677 -22.39 -9.96 67.73
N VAL A 678 -23.44 -10.73 67.42
CA VAL A 678 -23.65 -11.34 66.11
C VAL A 678 -25.02 -10.92 65.57
N SER A 679 -25.01 -10.34 64.37
CA SER A 679 -26.21 -10.03 63.61
C SER A 679 -26.73 -11.24 62.84
N VAL A 680 -28.05 -11.33 62.73
CA VAL A 680 -28.76 -12.31 61.90
C VAL A 680 -29.08 -11.65 60.57
N LEU A 681 -28.63 -12.27 59.48
CA LEU A 681 -28.90 -11.85 58.11
C LEU A 681 -30.02 -12.70 57.51
N THR A 682 -31.11 -12.07 57.09
CA THR A 682 -32.23 -12.72 56.40
C THR A 682 -32.39 -12.13 55.00
N CYS A 683 -32.51 -12.98 53.98
CA CYS A 683 -32.71 -12.56 52.59
C CYS A 683 -34.14 -12.84 52.12
N ILE A 684 -34.74 -11.88 51.41
CA ILE A 684 -36.02 -12.01 50.72
C ILE A 684 -35.87 -11.60 49.24
N THR A 685 -36.32 -12.43 48.30
CA THR A 685 -36.22 -12.07 46.88
C THR A 685 -37.21 -10.97 46.52
N SER A 686 -36.94 -10.16 45.48
CA SER A 686 -37.89 -9.12 45.06
C SER A 686 -39.25 -9.72 44.72
N LYS A 687 -39.28 -10.86 44.04
CA LYS A 687 -40.53 -11.59 43.73
C LYS A 687 -41.31 -12.01 44.98
N GLN A 688 -40.64 -12.38 46.07
CA GLN A 688 -41.30 -12.71 47.34
C GLN A 688 -41.85 -11.44 48.01
N PHE A 689 -41.05 -10.37 47.98
CA PHE A 689 -41.44 -9.08 48.53
C PHE A 689 -42.64 -8.47 47.79
N ASP A 690 -42.66 -8.48 46.45
CA ASP A 690 -43.76 -7.94 45.63
C ASP A 690 -45.10 -8.65 45.89
N ASN A 691 -45.06 -9.94 46.24
CA ASN A 691 -46.26 -10.72 46.55
C ASN A 691 -46.79 -10.48 47.98
N GLN A 692 -45.91 -10.18 48.93
CA GLN A 692 -46.27 -10.11 50.36
C GLN A 692 -46.32 -8.68 50.89
N GLY A 693 -45.49 -7.77 50.37
CA GLY A 693 -45.32 -6.39 50.81
C GLY A 693 -44.57 -6.23 52.13
N PHE A 694 -44.21 -7.32 52.80
CA PHE A 694 -43.58 -7.32 54.10
C PHE A 694 -42.77 -8.59 54.37
N LEU A 695 -41.89 -8.54 55.38
CA LEU A 695 -41.07 -9.65 55.87
C LEU A 695 -41.41 -9.94 57.33
N ILE A 696 -41.77 -11.20 57.64
CA ILE A 696 -41.98 -11.65 59.02
C ILE A 696 -40.68 -12.25 59.56
N LEU A 697 -40.16 -11.67 60.64
CA LEU A 697 -39.05 -12.23 61.40
C LEU A 697 -39.55 -12.82 62.71
N LYS A 698 -39.08 -14.02 63.06
CA LYS A 698 -39.27 -14.58 64.39
C LYS A 698 -38.16 -14.06 65.30
N VAL A 699 -38.52 -13.25 66.28
CA VAL A 699 -37.59 -12.59 67.18
C VAL A 699 -37.82 -13.04 68.63
N SER A 700 -36.74 -13.24 69.37
CA SER A 700 -36.83 -13.56 70.80
C SER A 700 -37.24 -12.30 71.59
N PRO A 701 -37.95 -12.45 72.74
CA PRO A 701 -38.28 -11.31 73.59
C PRO A 701 -37.05 -10.47 73.96
N GLY A 702 -37.16 -9.15 73.82
CA GLY A 702 -36.16 -8.15 74.15
C GLY A 702 -36.82 -6.92 74.78
N LYS A 703 -36.05 -6.06 75.44
CA LYS A 703 -36.54 -4.74 75.90
C LYS A 703 -36.43 -3.75 74.73
N GLU A 704 -37.40 -2.85 74.63
CA GLU A 704 -37.33 -1.64 73.79
C GLU A 704 -36.07 -0.83 74.10
#